data_AF-A0A365GY11-F1
#
_entry.id   AF-A0A365GY11-F1
#
_cell.length_a   1.000
_cell.length_b   1.000
_cell.length_c   1.000
_cell.angle_alpha   90.00
_cell.angle_beta   90.00
_cell.angle_gamma   90.00
#
_symmetry.space_group_name_H-M   'P 1'
#
loop_
_entity.id
_entity.type
_entity.pdbx_description
1 polymer ?
#
loop_
_entity_poly.entity_id
_entity_poly.type
_entity_poly.pdbx_seq_one_letter_code
_entity_poly.pdbx_strand_id
1 'polypeptide(L)'
;MSKDSLGTLILDAARRLVPDGDDPARSLAARERAFRRRLDGEIRSLLAAIDEDGPGLDPAGWEAVAASDYADFARLALAAAADRAAAIQSGEIPYQPENAFSAKEVPVLGRAARTALVRDDPWLPELLGRLLPAIAVAPTPARTLPSQALLFELARAVQDFPTVEAVTALREVRGVIRHRGVPKMLDRNIKRIDAALALRPETAFRLPDLGFAPDGTLTRTLGAHRARVDENGLSWQGPGGKRLRGVPTAVRRDHPDELKQVRALVKQVRAHHTTLLRALEAGFAEEIVHSYGRWRDELAGHPLGRPLIEQLIWEVETEPGQWRAGLPADGGRALHDPAGTALPAVDDDATVRLWHPIRSEPEEIRAWRDLLVERGLRQPFKQAFREIYLLTPAELVTARYSNRFAGHIVHYRRMYALFKERRWQSGLLGPWDGGDGGEAVRELGRRRWRARFRHDYVEYTDAGELASTDQVRFDHRPPGRLWREVPLAEVPPVVFSEAMRDVDLFVGVTSIAADPDWQDRGDDPYFDYRRRAGFGELDATAEIRAEALARLLPRTRLAGRAELAGRFLRVTGTLRTYKIHLGSGNILMEPDDAYLCIVPARAEPGERVFLPFEDTRLALILSKAFLLADDAEITDPSILHQIRRSTR
;
A
#
# COMPACT_ATOMS: atom_id res chain seq x y z
N MET A 1 -12.00 50.07 -10.45
CA MET A 1 -11.80 49.74 -9.02
C MET A 1 -10.51 48.94 -8.90
N SER A 2 -9.58 49.36 -8.03
CA SER A 2 -8.30 48.67 -7.81
C SER A 2 -8.52 47.25 -7.25
N LYS A 3 -7.60 46.31 -7.54
CA LYS A 3 -7.57 44.94 -6.96
C LYS A 3 -7.65 44.98 -5.42
N ASP A 4 -7.06 45.99 -4.78
CA ASP A 4 -7.04 46.14 -3.31
C ASP A 4 -8.40 46.53 -2.69
N SER A 5 -9.19 47.38 -3.37
CA SER A 5 -10.50 47.79 -2.83
C SER A 5 -11.55 46.67 -2.93
N LEU A 6 -11.37 45.73 -3.86
CA LEU A 6 -12.27 44.58 -4.06
C LEU A 6 -11.93 43.41 -3.13
N GLY A 7 -10.65 43.16 -2.86
CA GLY A 7 -10.22 42.21 -1.82
C GLY A 7 -10.78 42.60 -0.45
N THR A 8 -10.81 43.90 -0.15
CA THR A 8 -11.37 44.45 1.09
C THR A 8 -12.90 44.30 1.17
N LEU A 9 -13.63 44.48 0.06
CA LEU A 9 -15.08 44.25 -0.01
C LEU A 9 -15.48 42.77 0.11
N ILE A 10 -14.65 41.85 -0.39
CA ILE A 10 -14.83 40.41 -0.21
C ILE A 10 -14.50 39.99 1.22
N LEU A 11 -13.46 40.58 1.83
CA LEU A 11 -13.08 40.37 3.24
C LEU A 11 -14.19 40.82 4.22
N ASP A 12 -14.80 41.98 4.00
CA ASP A 12 -15.84 42.51 4.90
C ASP A 12 -17.19 41.78 4.74
N ALA A 13 -17.47 41.27 3.53
CA ALA A 13 -18.65 40.46 3.25
C ALA A 13 -18.49 38.97 3.60
N ALA A 14 -17.27 38.43 3.67
CA ALA A 14 -17.00 37.03 4.04
C ALA A 14 -17.22 36.77 5.54
N ARG A 15 -17.06 37.79 6.39
CA ARG A 15 -17.24 37.70 7.85
C ARG A 15 -18.68 37.41 8.31
N ARG A 16 -19.68 37.52 7.43
CA ARG A 16 -21.10 37.27 7.76
C ARG A 16 -21.73 36.32 6.76
N LEU A 17 -21.33 35.06 6.85
CA LEU A 17 -21.95 33.98 6.12
C LEU A 17 -23.24 33.53 6.83
N VAL A 18 -24.39 34.01 6.37
CA VAL A 18 -25.72 33.61 6.88
C VAL A 18 -26.22 32.36 6.13
N PRO A 19 -26.95 31.42 6.76
CA PRO A 19 -27.58 30.30 6.05
C PRO A 19 -28.48 30.79 4.90
N ASP A 20 -28.69 29.95 3.88
CA ASP A 20 -29.50 30.24 2.67
C ASP A 20 -30.93 30.77 2.96
N GLY A 21 -31.39 30.70 4.21
CA GLY A 21 -32.70 31.20 4.66
C GLY A 21 -32.85 32.72 4.76
N ASP A 22 -31.76 33.51 4.89
CA ASP A 22 -31.89 34.96 5.17
C ASP A 22 -31.55 35.88 3.98
N ASP A 23 -30.71 35.46 3.01
CA ASP A 23 -30.51 36.17 1.72
C ASP A 23 -29.79 35.26 0.68
N PRO A 24 -30.51 34.68 -0.30
CA PRO A 24 -29.94 33.82 -1.34
C PRO A 24 -28.88 34.50 -2.22
N ALA A 25 -28.83 35.83 -2.26
CA ALA A 25 -27.84 36.59 -3.02
C ALA A 25 -26.47 36.65 -2.32
N ARG A 26 -26.40 36.33 -1.01
CA ARG A 26 -25.18 36.38 -0.21
C ARG A 26 -24.50 35.03 0.01
N SER A 27 -25.11 33.93 -0.42
CA SER A 27 -24.58 32.58 -0.21
C SER A 27 -23.28 32.31 -0.96
N LEU A 28 -22.47 31.37 -0.46
CA LEU A 28 -21.19 31.03 -1.08
C LEU A 28 -21.36 30.56 -2.53
N ALA A 29 -22.45 29.84 -2.82
CA ALA A 29 -22.79 29.39 -4.17
C ALA A 29 -23.15 30.55 -5.12
N ALA A 30 -23.84 31.59 -4.64
CA ALA A 30 -24.10 32.80 -5.43
C ALA A 30 -22.79 33.55 -5.75
N ARG A 31 -21.90 33.65 -4.76
CA ARG A 31 -20.58 34.28 -4.91
C ARG A 31 -19.69 33.54 -5.90
N GLU A 32 -19.63 32.21 -5.82
CA GLU A 32 -18.87 31.40 -6.78
C GLU A 32 -19.39 31.62 -8.21
N ARG A 33 -20.71 31.58 -8.42
CA ARG A 33 -21.31 31.82 -9.75
C ARG A 33 -20.99 33.22 -10.29
N ALA A 34 -20.95 34.23 -9.44
CA ALA A 34 -20.53 35.57 -9.86
C ALA A 34 -19.03 35.62 -10.20
N PHE A 35 -18.19 34.94 -9.41
CA PHE A 35 -16.76 34.87 -9.63
C PHE A 35 -16.40 34.16 -10.94
N ARG A 36 -17.01 33.00 -11.21
CA ARG A 36 -16.76 32.20 -12.43
C ARG A 36 -17.00 32.94 -13.73
N ARG A 37 -17.90 33.95 -13.75
CA ARG A 37 -18.13 34.80 -14.95
C ARG A 37 -16.91 35.66 -15.33
N ARG A 38 -15.94 35.80 -14.42
CA ARG A 38 -14.71 36.57 -14.62
C ARG A 38 -13.52 35.69 -15.02
N LEU A 39 -13.64 34.37 -14.87
CA LEU A 39 -12.60 33.42 -15.27
C LEU A 39 -12.55 33.28 -16.79
N ASP A 40 -11.38 32.88 -17.28
CA ASP A 40 -11.16 32.50 -18.68
C ASP A 40 -12.19 31.47 -19.15
N GLY A 41 -12.53 31.51 -20.44
CA GLY A 41 -13.58 30.67 -21.02
C GLY A 41 -13.33 29.17 -20.82
N GLU A 42 -12.07 28.75 -20.92
CA GLU A 42 -11.63 27.37 -20.71
C GLU A 42 -11.82 26.91 -19.26
N ILE A 43 -11.29 27.67 -18.29
CA ILE A 43 -11.45 27.38 -16.85
C ILE A 43 -12.93 27.38 -16.45
N ARG A 44 -13.72 28.31 -17.01
CA ARG A 44 -15.17 28.35 -16.80
C ARG A 44 -15.85 27.09 -17.33
N SER A 45 -15.45 26.59 -18.49
CA SER A 45 -15.99 25.36 -19.07
C SER A 45 -15.61 24.13 -18.23
N LEU A 46 -14.37 24.06 -17.74
CA LEU A 46 -13.93 22.99 -16.83
C LEU A 46 -14.77 22.98 -15.55
N LEU A 47 -14.97 24.14 -14.93
CA LEU A 47 -15.77 24.24 -13.70
C LEU A 47 -17.26 23.96 -13.94
N ALA A 48 -17.80 24.27 -15.13
CA ALA A 48 -19.18 23.95 -15.50
C ALA A 48 -19.37 22.44 -15.71
N ALA A 49 -18.40 21.75 -16.30
CA ALA A 49 -18.43 20.30 -16.51
C ALA A 49 -18.48 19.49 -15.19
N ILE A 50 -18.06 20.09 -14.06
CA ILE A 50 -18.20 19.49 -12.72
C ILE A 50 -19.66 19.49 -12.24
N ASP A 51 -20.46 20.46 -12.67
CA ASP A 51 -21.84 20.64 -12.21
C ASP A 51 -22.84 19.77 -13.01
N GLU A 52 -22.43 19.24 -14.16
CA GLU A 52 -23.16 18.23 -14.93
C GLU A 52 -22.89 16.84 -14.30
N ASP A 53 -23.86 15.92 -14.28
CA ASP A 53 -23.75 14.56 -13.69
C ASP A 53 -22.72 13.63 -14.39
N GLY A 54 -21.64 14.18 -14.93
CA GLY A 54 -20.51 13.52 -15.57
C GLY A 54 -19.43 13.05 -14.58
N PRO A 55 -18.34 12.45 -15.10
CA PRO A 55 -17.29 11.80 -14.29
C PRO A 55 -16.41 12.76 -13.47
N GLY A 56 -16.71 14.07 -13.43
CA GLY A 56 -15.86 15.11 -12.83
C GLY A 56 -14.64 15.44 -13.69
N LEU A 57 -13.74 16.29 -13.16
CA LEU A 57 -12.47 16.61 -13.82
C LEU A 57 -11.42 15.53 -13.54
N ASP A 58 -10.60 15.25 -14.56
CA ASP A 58 -9.37 14.48 -14.40
C ASP A 58 -8.30 15.31 -13.67
N PRO A 59 -7.16 14.71 -13.28
CA PRO A 59 -6.11 15.44 -12.57
C PRO A 59 -5.57 16.68 -13.34
N ALA A 60 -5.47 16.60 -14.66
CA ALA A 60 -4.99 17.70 -15.49
C ALA A 60 -5.98 18.88 -15.50
N GLY A 61 -7.28 18.61 -15.57
CA GLY A 61 -8.31 19.64 -15.42
C GLY A 61 -8.24 20.34 -14.07
N TRP A 62 -7.98 19.58 -12.99
CA TRP A 62 -7.78 20.14 -11.66
C TRP A 62 -6.51 20.99 -11.53
N GLU A 63 -5.41 20.58 -12.16
CA GLU A 63 -4.17 21.37 -12.25
C GLU A 63 -4.40 22.70 -12.97
N ALA A 64 -5.16 22.71 -14.07
CA ALA A 64 -5.52 23.93 -14.79
C ALA A 64 -6.38 24.87 -13.93
N VAL A 65 -7.39 24.35 -13.22
CA VAL A 65 -8.20 25.13 -12.28
C VAL A 65 -7.34 25.71 -11.15
N ALA A 66 -6.44 24.89 -10.61
CA ALA A 66 -5.48 25.28 -9.56
C ALA A 66 -4.47 26.35 -9.99
N ALA A 67 -4.13 26.42 -11.28
CA ALA A 67 -3.25 27.45 -11.83
C ALA A 67 -3.96 28.78 -12.11
N SER A 68 -5.30 28.83 -12.03
CA SER A 68 -6.11 30.01 -12.34
C SER A 68 -6.42 30.87 -11.11
N ASP A 69 -7.02 32.05 -11.35
CA ASP A 69 -7.57 32.94 -10.31
C ASP A 69 -8.63 32.25 -9.40
N TYR A 70 -9.14 31.07 -9.76
CA TYR A 70 -10.00 30.28 -8.88
C TYR A 70 -9.32 29.86 -7.58
N ALA A 71 -7.98 29.74 -7.55
CA ALA A 71 -7.22 29.44 -6.34
C ALA A 71 -7.42 30.49 -5.23
N ASP A 72 -7.49 31.78 -5.59
CA ASP A 72 -7.75 32.86 -4.63
C ASP A 72 -9.17 32.79 -4.06
N PHE A 73 -10.15 32.50 -4.93
CA PHE A 73 -11.52 32.26 -4.48
C PHE A 73 -11.59 31.05 -3.55
N ALA A 74 -10.91 29.95 -3.89
CA ALA A 74 -10.88 28.74 -3.09
C ALA A 74 -10.37 28.99 -1.67
N ARG A 75 -9.26 29.73 -1.52
CA ARG A 75 -8.71 30.13 -0.23
C ARG A 75 -9.72 30.94 0.59
N LEU A 76 -10.34 31.95 -0.02
CA LEU A 76 -11.32 32.80 0.66
C LEU A 76 -12.60 32.04 1.05
N ALA A 77 -13.07 31.14 0.19
CA ALA A 77 -14.23 30.30 0.46
C ALA A 77 -14.01 29.36 1.64
N LEU A 78 -12.86 28.69 1.70
CA LEU A 78 -12.50 27.80 2.80
C LEU A 78 -12.28 28.56 4.11
N ALA A 79 -11.64 29.74 4.05
CA ALA A 79 -11.47 30.60 5.21
C ALA A 79 -12.83 31.03 5.79
N ALA A 80 -13.74 31.49 4.93
CA ALA A 80 -15.09 31.87 5.35
C ALA A 80 -15.85 30.69 5.97
N ALA A 81 -15.71 29.47 5.41
CA ALA A 81 -16.31 28.28 6.00
C ALA A 81 -15.74 27.95 7.40
N ALA A 82 -14.43 28.09 7.59
CA ALA A 82 -13.79 27.91 8.89
C ALA A 82 -14.28 28.95 9.91
N ASP A 83 -14.41 30.21 9.51
CA ASP A 83 -14.92 31.29 10.36
C ASP A 83 -16.40 31.06 10.74
N ARG A 84 -17.26 30.64 9.79
CA ARG A 84 -18.65 30.27 10.09
C ARG A 84 -18.72 29.10 11.07
N ALA A 85 -17.91 28.06 10.85
CA ALA A 85 -17.89 26.91 11.75
C ALA A 85 -17.43 27.32 13.16
N ALA A 86 -16.42 28.20 13.28
CA ALA A 86 -15.99 28.76 14.55
C ALA A 86 -17.08 29.62 15.22
N ALA A 87 -17.82 30.43 14.46
CA ALA A 87 -18.95 31.21 14.97
C ALA A 87 -20.07 30.32 15.53
N ILE A 88 -20.35 29.17 14.89
CA ILE A 88 -21.26 28.14 15.44
C ILE A 88 -20.71 27.55 16.74
N GLN A 89 -19.40 27.26 16.79
CA GLN A 89 -18.78 26.68 17.99
C GLN A 89 -18.80 27.64 19.19
N SER A 90 -18.61 28.94 18.93
CA SER A 90 -18.66 29.99 19.96
C SER A 90 -20.08 30.37 20.41
N GLY A 91 -21.11 29.94 19.68
CA GLY A 91 -22.50 30.31 19.92
C GLY A 91 -22.94 31.64 19.31
N GLU A 92 -22.07 32.34 18.56
CA GLU A 92 -22.43 33.54 17.78
C GLU A 92 -23.49 33.22 16.71
N ILE A 93 -23.36 32.06 16.05
CA ILE A 93 -24.39 31.51 15.17
C ILE A 93 -25.11 30.37 15.90
N PRO A 94 -26.45 30.38 15.99
CA PRO A 94 -27.20 29.31 16.63
C PRO A 94 -26.90 27.93 16.02
N TYR A 95 -26.55 26.97 16.86
CA TYR A 95 -26.30 25.60 16.41
C TYR A 95 -27.59 24.92 15.96
N GLN A 96 -27.63 24.50 14.70
CA GLN A 96 -28.63 23.61 14.14
C GLN A 96 -27.94 22.35 13.59
N PRO A 97 -28.31 21.14 14.04
CA PRO A 97 -27.72 19.90 13.54
C PRO A 97 -27.78 19.82 12.02
N GLU A 98 -26.63 19.48 11.41
CA GLU A 98 -26.46 19.27 9.97
C GLU A 98 -26.72 20.48 9.05
N ASN A 99 -27.05 21.64 9.60
CA ASN A 99 -27.46 22.83 8.84
C ASN A 99 -26.40 23.95 8.78
N ALA A 100 -25.14 23.65 9.09
CA ALA A 100 -24.07 24.66 9.03
C ALA A 100 -23.73 25.12 7.59
N PHE A 101 -24.01 24.28 6.60
CA PHE A 101 -23.76 24.55 5.18
C PHE A 101 -24.87 23.95 4.32
N SER A 102 -25.34 24.70 3.33
CA SER A 102 -26.42 24.23 2.46
C SER A 102 -25.93 23.22 1.42
N ALA A 103 -26.88 22.47 0.83
CA ALA A 103 -26.58 21.54 -0.25
C ALA A 103 -25.94 22.22 -1.49
N LYS A 104 -26.09 23.54 -1.65
CA LYS A 104 -25.46 24.32 -2.72
C LYS A 104 -24.06 24.78 -2.35
N GLU A 105 -23.76 25.00 -1.07
CA GLU A 105 -22.45 25.45 -0.59
C GLU A 105 -21.44 24.31 -0.49
N VAL A 106 -21.90 23.10 -0.16
CA VAL A 106 -21.01 21.93 0.00
C VAL A 106 -20.18 21.62 -1.25
N PRO A 107 -20.75 21.54 -2.48
CA PRO A 107 -19.96 21.35 -3.70
C PRO A 107 -18.94 22.47 -3.97
N VAL A 108 -19.28 23.72 -3.62
CA VAL A 108 -18.35 24.86 -3.76
C VAL A 108 -17.12 24.65 -2.90
N LEU A 109 -17.33 24.29 -1.64
CA LEU A 109 -16.24 24.02 -0.70
C LEU A 109 -15.45 22.77 -1.08
N GLY A 110 -16.09 21.76 -1.66
CA GLY A 110 -15.44 20.59 -2.23
C GLY A 110 -14.49 20.94 -3.37
N ARG A 111 -14.90 21.83 -4.28
CA ARG A 111 -14.02 22.31 -5.37
C ARG A 111 -12.88 23.18 -4.84
N ALA A 112 -13.17 24.07 -3.90
CA ALA A 112 -12.16 24.89 -3.24
C ALA A 112 -11.09 24.01 -2.54
N ALA A 113 -11.52 22.97 -1.82
CA ALA A 113 -10.62 22.03 -1.16
C ALA A 113 -9.73 21.28 -2.16
N ARG A 114 -10.29 20.74 -3.25
CA ARG A 114 -9.50 20.09 -4.30
C ARG A 114 -8.48 21.03 -4.93
N THR A 115 -8.89 22.26 -5.23
CA THR A 115 -8.00 23.30 -5.77
C THR A 115 -6.80 23.53 -4.85
N ALA A 116 -7.02 23.69 -3.54
CA ALA A 116 -5.96 23.89 -2.57
C ALA A 116 -5.08 22.63 -2.35
N LEU A 117 -5.67 21.44 -2.40
CA LEU A 117 -4.95 20.16 -2.25
C LEU A 117 -4.08 19.80 -3.46
N VAL A 118 -4.53 20.16 -4.67
CA VAL A 118 -3.74 20.03 -5.92
C VAL A 118 -2.49 20.91 -5.84
N ARG A 119 -2.66 22.12 -5.32
CA ARG A 119 -1.57 23.10 -5.12
C ARG A 119 -0.67 22.79 -3.94
N ASP A 120 -1.09 21.88 -3.07
CA ASP A 120 -0.44 21.60 -1.78
C ASP A 120 -0.17 22.89 -0.99
N ASP A 121 -1.17 23.78 -0.93
CA ASP A 121 -1.00 25.12 -0.39
C ASP A 121 -0.60 25.11 1.11
N PRO A 122 0.44 25.86 1.54
CA PRO A 122 0.97 25.81 2.91
C PRO A 122 -0.02 26.20 4.03
N TRP A 123 -1.04 27.00 3.71
CA TRP A 123 -2.06 27.45 4.67
C TRP A 123 -3.15 26.40 4.93
N LEU A 124 -3.26 25.39 4.06
CA LEU A 124 -4.37 24.43 4.09
C LEU A 124 -4.34 23.50 5.31
N PRO A 125 -3.19 22.94 5.75
CA PRO A 125 -3.12 22.10 6.94
C PRO A 125 -3.72 22.74 8.19
N GLU A 126 -3.32 23.98 8.49
CA GLU A 126 -3.82 24.75 9.64
C GLU A 126 -5.33 25.00 9.51
N LEU A 127 -5.80 25.34 8.30
CA LEU A 127 -7.22 25.56 8.05
C LEU A 127 -8.03 24.28 8.26
N LEU A 128 -7.58 23.13 7.75
CA LEU A 128 -8.26 21.85 7.93
C LEU A 128 -8.28 21.43 9.40
N GLY A 129 -7.19 21.68 10.14
CA GLY A 129 -7.10 21.44 11.58
C GLY A 129 -8.14 22.23 12.39
N ARG A 130 -8.53 23.43 11.94
CA ARG A 130 -9.62 24.22 12.55
C ARG A 130 -11.01 23.82 12.05
N LEU A 131 -11.16 23.67 10.73
CA LEU A 131 -12.46 23.44 10.09
C LEU A 131 -13.03 22.06 10.39
N LEU A 132 -12.24 20.99 10.24
CA LEU A 132 -12.76 19.63 10.35
C LEU A 132 -13.33 19.31 11.75
N PRO A 133 -12.66 19.64 12.88
CA PRO A 133 -13.26 19.43 14.19
C PRO A 133 -14.53 20.24 14.39
N ALA A 134 -14.52 21.50 13.93
CA ALA A 134 -15.63 22.43 14.08
C ALA A 134 -16.89 22.00 13.32
N ILE A 135 -16.77 21.22 12.23
CA ILE A 135 -17.93 20.69 11.50
C ILE A 135 -18.33 19.27 11.92
N ALA A 136 -17.46 18.56 12.64
CA ALA A 136 -17.63 17.14 12.99
C ALA A 136 -18.07 16.90 14.45
N VAL A 137 -17.97 17.90 15.33
CA VAL A 137 -18.36 17.81 16.74
C VAL A 137 -19.32 18.95 17.08
N ALA A 138 -20.48 18.64 17.68
CA ALA A 138 -21.40 19.67 18.14
C ALA A 138 -20.79 20.52 19.28
N PRO A 139 -21.09 21.83 19.35
CA PRO A 139 -20.69 22.68 20.48
C PRO A 139 -21.38 22.29 21.80
N THR A 140 -22.43 21.49 21.72
CA THR A 140 -23.19 20.97 22.86
C THR A 140 -22.82 19.50 23.15
N PRO A 141 -23.28 18.91 24.27
CA PRO A 141 -23.12 17.48 24.53
C PRO A 141 -23.86 16.56 23.54
N ALA A 142 -24.61 17.12 22.58
CA ALA A 142 -25.34 16.35 21.58
C ALA A 142 -24.43 15.43 20.76
N ARG A 143 -24.95 14.27 20.37
CA ARG A 143 -24.26 13.29 19.52
C ARG A 143 -24.53 13.54 18.03
N THR A 144 -24.60 14.80 17.67
CA THR A 144 -24.84 15.34 16.32
C THR A 144 -23.60 16.12 15.86
N LEU A 145 -23.63 16.63 14.64
CA LEU A 145 -22.54 17.42 14.08
C LEU A 145 -23.07 18.62 13.28
N PRO A 146 -22.32 19.74 13.18
CA PRO A 146 -22.73 20.90 12.39
C PRO A 146 -22.89 20.64 10.89
N SER A 147 -22.04 19.82 10.25
CA SER A 147 -22.26 19.42 8.85
C SER A 147 -21.63 18.08 8.50
N GLN A 148 -22.47 17.06 8.37
CA GLN A 148 -22.05 15.75 7.88
C GLN A 148 -21.68 15.79 6.38
N ALA A 149 -22.46 16.54 5.60
CA ALA A 149 -22.27 16.67 4.16
C ALA A 149 -20.90 17.29 3.82
N LEU A 150 -20.53 18.38 4.49
CA LEU A 150 -19.23 19.01 4.27
C LEU A 150 -18.07 18.12 4.74
N LEU A 151 -18.20 17.43 5.88
CA LEU A 151 -17.16 16.51 6.36
C LEU A 151 -16.83 15.44 5.32
N PHE A 152 -17.86 14.81 4.73
CA PHE A 152 -17.64 13.79 3.71
C PHE A 152 -17.22 14.36 2.36
N GLU A 153 -17.63 15.57 2.02
CA GLU A 153 -17.13 16.24 0.83
C GLU A 153 -15.64 16.58 0.92
N LEU A 154 -15.18 17.09 2.07
CA LEU A 154 -13.76 17.30 2.33
C LEU A 154 -13.00 15.96 2.34
N ALA A 155 -13.54 14.91 2.93
CA ALA A 155 -12.93 13.58 2.88
C ALA A 155 -12.81 13.03 1.45
N ARG A 156 -13.77 13.32 0.55
CA ARG A 156 -13.68 12.99 -0.88
C ARG A 156 -12.60 13.83 -1.58
N ALA A 157 -12.55 15.13 -1.33
CA ALA A 157 -11.51 16.00 -1.87
C ALA A 157 -10.10 15.51 -1.48
N VAL A 158 -9.91 15.12 -0.21
CA VAL A 158 -8.65 14.54 0.29
C VAL A 158 -8.39 13.15 -0.32
N GLN A 159 -9.42 12.37 -0.66
CA GLN A 159 -9.23 11.11 -1.37
C GLN A 159 -8.72 11.34 -2.80
N ASP A 160 -9.20 12.39 -3.46
CA ASP A 160 -8.80 12.72 -4.83
C ASP A 160 -7.36 13.26 -4.86
N PHE A 161 -6.99 14.11 -3.89
CA PHE A 161 -5.67 14.74 -3.78
C PHE A 161 -5.13 14.63 -2.35
N PRO A 162 -4.68 13.44 -1.92
CA PRO A 162 -4.30 13.21 -0.53
C PRO A 162 -3.01 13.94 -0.16
N THR A 163 -3.00 14.49 1.07
CA THR A 163 -1.79 14.92 1.77
C THR A 163 -1.66 14.27 3.14
N VAL A 164 -0.43 14.16 3.66
CA VAL A 164 -0.21 13.55 4.98
C VAL A 164 -0.89 14.38 6.06
N GLU A 165 -0.84 15.70 5.95
CA GLU A 165 -1.45 16.66 6.85
C GLU A 165 -2.98 16.54 6.83
N ALA A 166 -3.59 16.46 5.64
CA ALA A 166 -5.04 16.32 5.51
C ALA A 166 -5.54 14.97 6.04
N VAL A 167 -4.81 13.87 5.78
CA VAL A 167 -5.11 12.55 6.36
C VAL A 167 -4.99 12.58 7.88
N THR A 168 -3.96 13.26 8.40
CA THR A 168 -3.73 13.40 9.84
C THR A 168 -4.88 14.15 10.50
N ALA A 169 -5.31 15.28 9.93
CA ALA A 169 -6.47 16.03 10.41
C ALA A 169 -7.76 15.19 10.42
N LEU A 170 -8.00 14.36 9.38
CA LEU A 170 -9.16 13.45 9.36
C LEU A 170 -9.06 12.35 10.43
N ARG A 171 -7.86 11.83 10.73
CA ARG A 171 -7.64 10.84 11.79
C ARG A 171 -7.86 11.43 13.19
N GLU A 172 -7.43 12.68 13.40
CA GLU A 172 -7.69 13.42 14.65
C GLU A 172 -9.19 13.62 14.88
N VAL A 173 -9.89 14.09 13.84
CA VAL A 173 -11.35 14.28 13.86
C VAL A 173 -12.08 12.97 14.11
N ARG A 174 -11.64 11.89 13.46
CA ARG A 174 -12.14 10.53 13.73
C ARG A 174 -11.99 10.11 15.20
N GLY A 175 -10.97 10.61 15.91
CA GLY A 175 -10.74 10.33 17.33
C GLY A 175 -11.76 11.00 18.27
N VAL A 176 -12.33 12.14 17.87
CA VAL A 176 -13.18 12.99 18.73
C VAL A 176 -14.67 12.98 18.37
N ILE A 177 -15.05 12.47 17.19
CA ILE A 177 -16.45 12.38 16.77
C ILE A 177 -17.29 11.56 17.77
N ARG A 178 -18.43 12.15 18.19
CA ARG A 178 -19.39 11.55 19.13
C ARG A 178 -20.54 10.80 18.44
N HIS A 179 -20.81 11.10 17.17
CA HIS A 179 -21.91 10.50 16.41
C HIS A 179 -21.67 8.99 16.17
N ARG A 180 -22.71 8.16 16.23
CA ARG A 180 -22.58 6.68 16.23
C ARG A 180 -22.13 6.09 14.88
N GLY A 181 -22.59 6.65 13.76
CA GLY A 181 -22.36 6.11 12.41
C GLY A 181 -21.11 6.66 11.69
N VAL A 182 -20.93 7.99 11.72
CA VAL A 182 -19.83 8.74 11.08
C VAL A 182 -18.44 8.12 11.29
N PRO A 183 -18.02 7.68 12.49
CA PRO A 183 -16.68 7.10 12.69
C PRO A 183 -16.39 5.92 11.75
N LYS A 184 -17.34 4.99 11.59
CA LYS A 184 -17.21 3.83 10.71
C LYS A 184 -17.15 4.23 9.23
N MET A 185 -17.91 5.26 8.85
CA MET A 185 -17.89 5.78 7.49
C MET A 185 -16.55 6.48 7.19
N LEU A 186 -16.06 7.28 8.13
CA LEU A 186 -14.79 7.97 8.02
C LEU A 186 -13.60 7.00 8.00
N ASP A 187 -13.65 5.90 8.78
CA ASP A 187 -12.65 4.83 8.71
C ASP A 187 -12.56 4.23 7.28
N ARG A 188 -13.69 4.07 6.58
CA ARG A 188 -13.71 3.61 5.18
C ARG A 188 -13.10 4.62 4.21
N ASN A 189 -13.36 5.92 4.42
CA ASN A 189 -12.75 6.97 3.61
C ASN A 189 -11.24 7.04 3.86
N ILE A 190 -10.80 7.08 5.12
CA ILE A 190 -9.37 7.09 5.48
C ILE A 190 -8.64 5.90 4.84
N LYS A 191 -9.25 4.70 4.83
CA LYS A 191 -8.65 3.53 4.14
C LYS A 191 -8.43 3.78 2.64
N ARG A 192 -9.36 4.44 1.95
CA ARG A 192 -9.23 4.78 0.53
C ARG A 192 -8.22 5.90 0.32
N ILE A 193 -8.23 6.90 1.20
CA ILE A 193 -7.29 8.02 1.17
C ILE A 193 -5.86 7.51 1.40
N ASP A 194 -5.62 6.60 2.34
CA ASP A 194 -4.30 6.00 2.57
C ASP A 194 -3.80 5.24 1.33
N ALA A 195 -4.70 4.56 0.62
CA ALA A 195 -4.37 3.89 -0.63
C ALA A 195 -4.04 4.89 -1.76
N ALA A 196 -4.73 6.03 -1.82
CA ALA A 196 -4.45 7.11 -2.75
C ALA A 196 -3.17 7.89 -2.39
N LEU A 197 -2.89 8.09 -1.09
CA LEU A 197 -1.70 8.77 -0.61
C LEU A 197 -0.43 8.01 -1.00
N ALA A 198 -0.48 6.68 -0.91
CA ALA A 198 0.60 5.82 -1.39
C ALA A 198 0.88 5.94 -2.90
N LEU A 199 0.02 6.61 -3.67
CA LEU A 199 0.21 6.90 -5.09
C LEU A 199 0.79 8.30 -5.35
N ARG A 200 1.09 9.06 -4.30
CA ARG A 200 1.67 10.40 -4.36
C ARG A 200 2.99 10.43 -3.58
N PRO A 201 4.07 9.82 -4.10
CA PRO A 201 5.33 9.69 -3.38
C PRO A 201 5.85 11.01 -2.82
N GLU A 202 5.75 12.10 -3.60
CA GLU A 202 6.15 13.45 -3.22
C GLU A 202 5.48 13.95 -1.93
N THR A 203 4.30 13.42 -1.64
CA THR A 203 3.49 13.78 -0.48
C THR A 203 3.52 12.71 0.60
N ALA A 204 3.49 11.43 0.24
CA ALA A 204 3.52 10.31 1.18
C ALA A 204 4.77 10.29 2.08
N PHE A 205 5.85 10.93 1.62
CA PHE A 205 7.14 10.99 2.31
C PHE A 205 7.22 12.10 3.36
N ARG A 206 6.24 13.01 3.44
CA ARG A 206 6.14 14.01 4.50
C ARG A 206 5.65 13.39 5.81
N LEU A 207 6.54 12.73 6.54
CA LEU A 207 6.18 12.11 7.82
C LEU A 207 5.88 13.18 8.90
N PRO A 208 4.88 12.96 9.77
CA PRO A 208 4.57 13.92 10.82
C PRO A 208 5.56 13.82 11.99
N ASP A 209 5.79 14.95 12.66
CA ASP A 209 6.42 14.94 13.97
C ASP A 209 5.40 14.49 15.04
N LEU A 210 5.62 13.29 15.59
CA LEU A 210 4.80 12.72 16.66
C LEU A 210 5.50 12.80 18.04
N GLY A 211 6.54 13.63 18.16
CA GLY A 211 7.32 13.82 19.39
C GLY A 211 8.37 12.74 19.64
N PHE A 212 8.81 12.04 18.60
CA PHE A 212 9.87 11.04 18.69
C PHE A 212 11.23 11.72 18.79
N ALA A 213 12.12 11.20 19.63
CA ALA A 213 13.50 11.65 19.69
C ALA A 213 14.25 11.24 18.40
N PRO A 214 15.41 11.86 18.11
CA PRO A 214 16.21 11.55 16.92
C PRO A 214 16.66 10.07 16.80
N ASP A 215 16.64 9.32 17.91
CA ASP A 215 16.93 7.88 17.95
C ASP A 215 15.73 7.01 17.53
N GLY A 216 14.62 7.62 17.07
CA GLY A 216 13.42 6.91 16.67
C GLY A 216 12.55 6.44 17.83
N THR A 217 12.79 6.91 19.06
CA THR A 217 12.06 6.45 20.24
C THR A 217 11.26 7.55 20.93
N LEU A 218 10.11 7.17 21.48
CA LEU A 218 9.26 8.04 22.29
C LEU A 218 9.02 7.39 23.65
N THR A 219 9.29 8.13 24.72
CA THR A 219 9.08 7.65 26.09
C THR A 219 8.06 8.52 26.83
N ARG A 220 7.05 7.89 27.44
CA ARG A 220 6.08 8.55 28.32
C ARG A 220 6.08 7.93 29.71
N THR A 221 6.11 8.76 30.74
CA THR A 221 6.05 8.32 32.14
C THR A 221 4.59 8.25 32.60
N LEU A 222 4.17 7.10 33.13
CA LEU A 222 2.84 6.84 33.69
C LEU A 222 3.03 6.28 35.11
N GLY A 223 2.96 7.16 36.10
CA GLY A 223 3.31 6.85 37.49
C GLY A 223 4.77 6.40 37.61
N ALA A 224 5.01 5.26 38.25
CA ALA A 224 6.35 4.68 38.40
C ALA A 224 6.85 3.87 37.18
N HIS A 225 6.09 3.87 36.07
CA HIS A 225 6.39 3.07 34.88
C HIS A 225 6.64 3.98 33.68
N ARG A 226 7.38 3.48 32.68
CA ARG A 226 7.60 4.17 31.41
C ARG A 226 7.10 3.34 30.25
N ALA A 227 6.27 3.94 29.40
CA ALA A 227 5.92 3.42 28.09
C ALA A 227 7.00 3.87 27.09
N ARG A 228 7.64 2.93 26.40
CA ARG A 228 8.57 3.21 25.29
C ARG A 228 7.93 2.75 23.99
N VAL A 229 7.85 3.65 23.02
CA VAL A 229 7.39 3.38 21.66
C VAL A 229 8.60 3.49 20.72
N ASP A 230 8.79 2.46 19.91
CA ASP A 230 9.83 2.36 18.89
C ASP A 230 9.29 1.58 17.67
N GLU A 231 10.16 1.19 16.73
CA GLU A 231 9.80 0.43 15.53
C GLU A 231 9.19 -0.95 15.83
N ASN A 232 9.50 -1.52 17.00
CA ASN A 232 8.95 -2.81 17.45
C ASN A 232 7.59 -2.62 18.15
N GLY A 233 7.15 -1.37 18.35
CA GLY A 233 5.88 -1.01 18.94
C GLY A 233 6.00 -0.57 20.40
N LEU A 234 5.04 -0.98 21.23
CA LEU A 234 4.94 -0.52 22.61
C LEU A 234 5.59 -1.53 23.57
N SER A 235 6.59 -1.07 24.32
CA SER A 235 7.18 -1.77 25.44
C SER A 235 7.03 -1.00 26.75
N TRP A 236 7.16 -1.70 27.87
CA TRP A 236 7.00 -1.12 29.21
C TRP A 236 8.25 -1.33 30.03
N GLN A 237 8.59 -0.35 30.86
CA GLN A 237 9.67 -0.40 31.83
C GLN A 237 9.13 -0.09 33.23
N GLY A 238 9.57 -0.88 34.22
CA GLY A 238 9.25 -0.65 35.62
C GLY A 238 10.18 0.35 36.31
N PRO A 239 10.01 0.57 37.62
CA PRO A 239 10.95 1.33 38.44
C PRO A 239 12.37 0.75 38.28
N GLY A 240 13.35 1.59 37.96
CA GLY A 240 14.74 1.15 37.69
C GLY A 240 15.02 0.65 36.27
N GLY A 241 14.10 0.81 35.31
CA GLY A 241 14.36 0.55 33.88
C GLY A 241 14.16 -0.89 33.41
N LYS A 242 13.74 -1.81 34.29
CA LYS A 242 13.51 -3.22 33.93
C LYS A 242 12.37 -3.38 32.93
N ARG A 243 12.62 -4.05 31.80
CA ARG A 243 11.61 -4.34 30.76
C ARG A 243 10.51 -5.27 31.30
N LEU A 244 9.26 -4.96 30.98
CA LEU A 244 8.06 -5.70 31.38
C LEU A 244 7.39 -6.34 30.16
N ARG A 245 6.79 -7.52 30.33
CA ARG A 245 6.16 -8.29 29.24
C ARG A 245 4.81 -7.73 28.77
N GLY A 246 4.25 -6.75 29.47
CA GLY A 246 2.96 -6.18 29.12
C GLY A 246 2.62 -4.95 29.95
N VAL A 247 1.44 -4.40 29.70
CA VAL A 247 0.95 -3.20 30.40
C VAL A 247 0.82 -3.48 31.90
N PRO A 248 1.51 -2.74 32.78
CA PRO A 248 1.44 -2.90 34.23
C PRO A 248 0.02 -2.74 34.78
N THR A 249 -0.35 -3.50 35.81
CA THR A 249 -1.66 -3.42 36.46
C THR A 249 -1.93 -2.03 37.04
N ALA A 250 -0.92 -1.40 37.65
CA ALA A 250 -1.02 -0.04 38.17
C ALA A 250 -1.37 0.97 37.06
N VAL A 251 -0.74 0.85 35.89
CA VAL A 251 -1.05 1.72 34.73
C VAL A 251 -2.48 1.51 34.24
N ARG A 252 -2.96 0.26 34.18
CA ARG A 252 -4.35 -0.02 33.74
C ARG A 252 -5.39 0.56 34.68
N ARG A 253 -5.10 0.55 35.99
CA ARG A 253 -6.01 1.03 37.03
C ARG A 253 -5.96 2.55 37.18
N ASP A 254 -4.75 3.12 37.21
CA ASP A 254 -4.51 4.49 37.65
C ASP A 254 -4.30 5.47 36.48
N HIS A 255 -3.93 4.97 35.29
CA HIS A 255 -3.66 5.78 34.08
C HIS A 255 -4.34 5.22 32.80
N PRO A 256 -5.65 4.92 32.83
CA PRO A 256 -6.33 4.31 31.69
C PRO A 256 -6.40 5.23 30.46
N ASP A 257 -6.50 6.54 30.65
CA ASP A 257 -6.61 7.51 29.56
C ASP A 257 -5.27 7.76 28.87
N GLU A 258 -4.18 7.87 29.61
CA GLU A 258 -2.83 7.99 29.07
C GLU A 258 -2.42 6.70 28.35
N LEU A 259 -2.81 5.52 28.89
CA LEU A 259 -2.63 4.25 28.20
C LEU A 259 -3.39 4.22 26.85
N LYS A 260 -4.61 4.77 26.81
CA LYS A 260 -5.38 4.89 25.58
C LYS A 260 -4.69 5.80 24.56
N GLN A 261 -4.14 6.93 25.01
CA GLN A 261 -3.38 7.85 24.15
C GLN A 261 -2.11 7.19 23.57
N VAL A 262 -1.32 6.49 24.40
CA VAL A 262 -0.12 5.76 23.94
C VAL A 262 -0.49 4.69 22.90
N ARG A 263 -1.58 3.94 23.13
CA ARG A 263 -2.06 2.94 22.16
C ARG A 263 -2.53 3.57 20.85
N ALA A 264 -3.18 4.73 20.92
CA ALA A 264 -3.60 5.48 19.74
C ALA A 264 -2.39 5.97 18.93
N LEU A 265 -1.35 6.47 19.60
CA LEU A 265 -0.08 6.86 18.98
C LEU A 265 0.58 5.68 18.26
N VAL A 266 0.68 4.51 18.90
CA VAL A 266 1.22 3.29 18.26
C VAL A 266 0.43 2.91 17.01
N LYS A 267 -0.90 3.05 17.04
CA LYS A 267 -1.75 2.81 15.87
C LYS A 267 -1.47 3.83 14.75
N GLN A 268 -1.26 5.09 15.10
CA GLN A 268 -0.94 6.15 14.16
C GLN A 268 0.42 5.91 13.49
N VAL A 269 1.47 5.59 14.26
CA VAL A 269 2.80 5.24 13.73
C VAL A 269 2.71 4.09 12.74
N ARG A 270 2.04 3.00 13.11
CA ARG A 270 1.84 1.85 12.20
C ARG A 270 1.11 2.21 10.92
N ALA A 271 0.15 3.12 10.99
CA ALA A 271 -0.57 3.60 9.81
C ALA A 271 0.35 4.40 8.89
N HIS A 272 1.20 5.30 9.43
CA HIS A 272 2.20 6.03 8.63
C HIS A 272 3.25 5.09 8.02
N HIS A 273 3.76 4.12 8.78
CA HIS A 273 4.67 3.09 8.26
C HIS A 273 4.03 2.29 7.13
N THR A 274 2.77 1.87 7.28
CA THR A 274 2.05 1.14 6.23
C THR A 274 1.90 1.98 4.96
N THR A 275 1.54 3.26 5.10
CA THR A 275 1.41 4.18 3.96
C THR A 275 2.77 4.42 3.29
N LEU A 276 3.82 4.67 4.07
CA LEU A 276 5.18 4.89 3.57
C LEU A 276 5.69 3.67 2.80
N LEU A 277 5.57 2.46 3.36
CA LEU A 277 6.03 1.23 2.71
C LEU A 277 5.27 0.96 1.41
N ARG A 278 3.96 1.20 1.39
CA ARG A 278 3.16 1.08 0.16
C ARG A 278 3.58 2.10 -0.90
N ALA A 279 3.92 3.32 -0.49
CA ALA A 279 4.41 4.35 -1.40
C ALA A 279 5.78 4.01 -1.98
N LEU A 280 6.70 3.52 -1.13
CA LEU A 280 8.03 3.06 -1.53
C LEU A 280 7.95 1.87 -2.49
N GLU A 281 7.15 0.84 -2.17
CA GLU A 281 7.01 -0.33 -3.05
C GLU A 281 6.31 0.03 -4.38
N ALA A 282 5.31 0.92 -4.35
CA ALA A 282 4.69 1.44 -5.58
C ALA A 282 5.70 2.22 -6.44
N GLY A 283 6.72 2.81 -5.83
CA GLY A 283 7.78 3.56 -6.49
C GLY A 283 8.59 2.74 -7.50
N PHE A 284 8.64 1.41 -7.38
CA PHE A 284 9.28 0.55 -8.40
C PHE A 284 8.58 0.65 -9.75
N ALA A 285 7.28 0.35 -9.77
CA ALA A 285 6.45 0.37 -10.97
C ALA A 285 6.31 1.77 -11.58
N GLU A 286 6.40 2.82 -10.76
CA GLU A 286 6.31 4.21 -11.21
C GLU A 286 7.66 4.87 -11.49
N GLU A 287 8.77 4.16 -11.27
CA GLU A 287 10.15 4.63 -11.44
C GLU A 287 10.43 5.98 -10.77
N ILE A 288 10.06 6.08 -9.50
CA ILE A 288 10.15 7.33 -8.73
C ILE A 288 11.60 7.60 -8.32
N VAL A 289 12.01 8.86 -8.47
CA VAL A 289 13.32 9.40 -8.06
C VAL A 289 13.13 10.60 -7.12
N HIS A 290 14.14 10.86 -6.29
CA HIS A 290 14.18 11.96 -5.33
C HIS A 290 15.47 12.75 -5.44
N SER A 291 15.46 13.99 -4.93
CA SER A 291 16.71 14.63 -4.54
C SER A 291 17.27 13.91 -3.32
N TYR A 292 18.59 13.72 -3.30
CA TYR A 292 19.29 13.06 -2.21
C TYR A 292 19.14 13.83 -0.89
N GLY A 293 19.31 15.16 -0.90
CA GLY A 293 19.16 16.00 0.29
C GLY A 293 17.75 15.90 0.89
N ARG A 294 16.71 15.94 0.05
CA ARG A 294 15.32 15.77 0.50
C ARG A 294 15.07 14.39 1.08
N TRP A 295 15.53 13.33 0.41
CA TRP A 295 15.43 11.97 0.91
C TRP A 295 16.15 11.78 2.26
N ARG A 296 17.36 12.35 2.38
CA ARG A 296 18.14 12.32 3.62
C ARG A 296 17.38 12.96 4.76
N ASP A 297 16.87 14.18 4.57
CA ASP A 297 16.31 14.97 5.66
C ASP A 297 14.87 14.55 6.00
N GLU A 298 14.03 14.23 5.01
CA GLU A 298 12.60 13.91 5.21
C GLU A 298 12.32 12.42 5.47
N LEU A 299 13.22 11.51 5.05
CA LEU A 299 13.00 10.07 5.18
C LEU A 299 14.08 9.37 6.01
N ALA A 300 15.34 9.41 5.56
CA ALA A 300 16.41 8.63 6.17
C ALA A 300 16.82 9.14 7.56
N GLY A 301 16.76 10.47 7.75
CA GLY A 301 17.03 11.15 9.02
C GLY A 301 15.80 11.34 9.89
N HIS A 302 14.60 11.15 9.33
CA HIS A 302 13.36 11.36 10.07
C HIS A 302 13.11 10.23 11.09
N PRO A 303 12.80 10.51 12.37
CA PRO A 303 12.66 9.50 13.42
C PRO A 303 11.67 8.36 13.10
N LEU A 304 10.58 8.68 12.40
CA LEU A 304 9.60 7.67 11.96
C LEU A 304 10.01 6.94 10.67
N GLY A 305 10.81 7.56 9.81
CA GLY A 305 11.18 7.03 8.51
C GLY A 305 12.42 6.14 8.60
N ARG A 306 13.44 6.63 9.30
CA ARG A 306 14.74 6.01 9.50
C ARG A 306 14.69 4.49 9.73
N PRO A 307 13.88 3.94 10.67
CA PRO A 307 13.89 2.50 10.94
C PRO A 307 13.49 1.66 9.73
N LEU A 308 12.71 2.20 8.79
CA LEU A 308 12.29 1.52 7.56
C LEU A 308 13.29 1.74 6.42
N ILE A 309 13.84 2.95 6.32
CA ILE A 309 14.73 3.35 5.22
C ILE A 309 16.09 2.67 5.33
N GLU A 310 16.62 2.49 6.55
CA GLU A 310 17.89 1.79 6.81
C GLU A 310 17.83 0.27 6.50
N GLN A 311 16.63 -0.30 6.32
CA GLN A 311 16.45 -1.72 5.93
C GLN A 311 16.41 -1.91 4.40
N LEU A 312 16.39 -0.83 3.63
CA LEU A 312 16.23 -0.83 2.18
C LEU A 312 17.52 -0.42 1.49
N ILE A 313 17.78 -1.02 0.34
CA ILE A 313 18.93 -0.69 -0.52
C ILE A 313 18.53 0.49 -1.41
N TRP A 314 19.38 1.50 -1.49
CA TRP A 314 19.14 2.69 -2.31
C TRP A 314 20.24 2.81 -3.34
N GLU A 315 19.92 3.38 -4.50
CA GLU A 315 20.93 3.75 -5.48
C GLU A 315 20.93 5.26 -5.68
N VAL A 316 22.12 5.83 -5.68
CA VAL A 316 22.39 7.26 -5.88
C VAL A 316 23.15 7.46 -7.18
N GLU A 317 22.80 8.52 -7.90
CA GLU A 317 23.55 8.95 -9.07
C GLU A 317 24.78 9.75 -8.60
N THR A 318 25.97 9.15 -8.68
CA THR A 318 27.21 9.82 -8.24
C THR A 318 27.84 10.67 -9.34
N GLU A 319 27.56 10.32 -10.60
CA GLU A 319 27.91 11.08 -11.80
C GLU A 319 26.77 10.85 -12.82
N PRO A 320 26.57 11.72 -13.84
CA PRO A 320 25.49 11.53 -14.81
C PRO A 320 25.48 10.12 -15.42
N GLY A 321 24.41 9.37 -15.18
CA GLY A 321 24.23 7.99 -15.63
C GLY A 321 24.95 6.91 -14.80
N GLN A 322 25.78 7.28 -13.83
CA GLN A 322 26.46 6.33 -12.94
C GLN A 322 25.72 6.21 -11.61
N TRP A 323 25.11 5.04 -11.41
CA TRP A 323 24.36 4.70 -10.21
C TRP A 323 25.16 3.79 -9.30
N ARG A 324 25.15 4.06 -8.00
CA ARG A 324 25.80 3.21 -6.98
C ARG A 324 24.81 2.83 -5.90
N ALA A 325 24.72 1.53 -5.60
CA ALA A 325 23.86 1.00 -4.57
C ALA A 325 24.51 1.04 -3.18
N GLY A 326 23.71 1.32 -2.14
CA GLY A 326 24.16 1.28 -0.77
C GLY A 326 23.02 1.15 0.25
N LEU A 327 23.34 0.64 1.43
CA LEU A 327 22.49 0.68 2.61
C LEU A 327 22.73 1.99 3.37
N PRO A 328 21.66 2.71 3.78
CA PRO A 328 21.79 3.93 4.58
C PRO A 328 22.44 3.68 5.94
N ALA A 329 23.31 4.60 6.34
CA ALA A 329 23.87 4.72 7.68
C ALA A 329 23.86 6.19 8.13
N ASP A 330 24.02 6.40 9.44
CA ASP A 330 24.08 7.72 10.07
C ASP A 330 22.89 8.63 9.69
N GLY A 331 21.68 8.06 9.63
CA GLY A 331 20.46 8.79 9.23
C GLY A 331 20.47 9.19 7.76
N GLY A 332 21.11 8.38 6.89
CA GLY A 332 21.23 8.63 5.46
C GLY A 332 22.35 9.60 5.06
N ARG A 333 23.24 9.98 5.99
CA ARG A 333 24.43 10.79 5.67
C ARG A 333 25.53 9.99 4.97
N ALA A 334 25.49 8.67 5.12
CA ALA A 334 26.36 7.74 4.43
C ALA A 334 25.53 6.61 3.80
N LEU A 335 26.05 6.06 2.72
CA LEU A 335 25.57 4.82 2.10
C LEU A 335 26.75 3.85 2.07
N HIS A 336 26.54 2.60 2.48
CA HIS A 336 27.57 1.57 2.43
C HIS A 336 27.24 0.50 1.41
N ASP A 337 28.21 0.08 0.62
CA ASP A 337 28.12 -1.05 -0.29
C ASP A 337 28.01 -2.40 0.45
N PRO A 338 27.87 -3.54 -0.25
CA PRO A 338 27.80 -4.85 0.41
C PRO A 338 29.02 -5.23 1.22
N ALA A 339 30.20 -4.69 0.89
CA ALA A 339 31.44 -4.91 1.61
C ALA A 339 31.58 -4.03 2.87
N GLY A 340 30.62 -3.12 3.10
CA GLY A 340 30.66 -2.14 4.19
C GLY A 340 31.46 -0.88 3.88
N THR A 341 31.92 -0.71 2.64
CA THR A 341 32.66 0.48 2.20
C THR A 341 31.68 1.63 2.01
N ALA A 342 31.99 2.80 2.57
CA ALA A 342 31.21 4.00 2.32
C ALA A 342 31.31 4.41 0.84
N LEU A 343 30.18 4.72 0.21
CA LEU A 343 30.13 5.33 -1.11
C LEU A 343 30.74 6.75 -1.07
N PRO A 344 31.18 7.29 -2.21
CA PRO A 344 31.60 8.70 -2.32
C PRO A 344 30.52 9.65 -1.78
N ALA A 345 30.95 10.84 -1.36
CA ALA A 345 30.02 11.90 -0.97
C ALA A 345 29.05 12.21 -2.13
N VAL A 346 27.77 12.37 -1.79
CA VAL A 346 26.68 12.58 -2.74
C VAL A 346 26.14 14.00 -2.54
N ASP A 347 26.02 14.76 -3.63
CA ASP A 347 25.48 16.11 -3.59
C ASP A 347 23.97 16.11 -3.25
N ASP A 348 23.49 17.17 -2.60
CA ASP A 348 22.08 17.25 -2.14
C ASP A 348 21.07 17.29 -3.31
N ASP A 349 21.49 17.76 -4.48
CA ASP A 349 20.71 17.80 -5.72
C ASP A 349 20.85 16.54 -6.57
N ALA A 350 21.76 15.62 -6.22
CA ALA A 350 21.88 14.33 -6.87
C ALA A 350 20.58 13.52 -6.76
N THR A 351 20.38 12.60 -7.71
CA THR A 351 19.18 11.78 -7.72
C THR A 351 19.37 10.50 -6.90
N VAL A 352 18.35 10.13 -6.14
CA VAL A 352 18.30 8.89 -5.36
C VAL A 352 17.01 8.16 -5.62
N ARG A 353 17.07 6.84 -5.71
CA ARG A 353 15.89 5.98 -5.89
C ARG A 353 16.08 4.64 -5.20
N LEU A 354 14.98 3.92 -5.07
CA LEU A 354 15.00 2.59 -4.50
C LEU A 354 15.72 1.64 -5.47
N TRP A 355 16.70 0.90 -4.96
CA TRP A 355 17.46 -0.06 -5.76
C TRP A 355 16.57 -1.20 -6.23
N HIS A 356 16.70 -1.60 -7.50
CA HIS A 356 15.93 -2.70 -8.09
C HIS A 356 16.88 -3.73 -8.74
N PRO A 357 16.73 -5.04 -8.46
CA PRO A 357 17.68 -6.06 -8.91
C PRO A 357 17.83 -6.14 -10.44
N ILE A 358 16.81 -5.81 -11.22
CA ILE A 358 16.90 -5.79 -12.70
C ILE A 358 17.95 -4.82 -13.27
N ARG A 359 18.42 -3.86 -12.45
CA ARG A 359 19.46 -2.89 -12.84
C ARG A 359 20.86 -3.31 -12.39
N SER A 360 20.99 -4.44 -11.70
CA SER A 360 22.23 -4.91 -11.11
C SER A 360 22.68 -6.23 -11.70
N GLU A 361 23.99 -6.41 -11.70
CA GLU A 361 24.60 -7.67 -12.08
C GLU A 361 24.31 -8.77 -11.04
N PRO A 362 24.25 -10.05 -11.45
CA PRO A 362 23.96 -11.17 -10.55
C PRO A 362 24.85 -11.23 -9.30
N GLU A 363 26.13 -10.88 -9.43
CA GLU A 363 27.10 -10.88 -8.34
C GLU A 363 26.75 -9.85 -7.27
N GLU A 364 26.33 -8.65 -7.68
CA GLU A 364 25.88 -7.60 -6.76
C GLU A 364 24.59 -8.00 -6.03
N ILE A 365 23.63 -8.59 -6.76
CA ILE A 365 22.38 -9.10 -6.17
C ILE A 365 22.70 -10.17 -5.12
N ARG A 366 23.60 -11.11 -5.40
CA ARG A 366 24.04 -12.14 -4.44
C ARG A 366 24.67 -11.51 -3.21
N ALA A 367 25.59 -10.56 -3.39
CA ALA A 367 26.25 -9.88 -2.28
C ALA A 367 25.26 -9.18 -1.36
N TRP A 368 24.26 -8.49 -1.92
CA TRP A 368 23.17 -7.89 -1.14
C TRP A 368 22.35 -8.93 -0.38
N ARG A 369 21.96 -10.03 -1.03
CA ARG A 369 21.19 -11.12 -0.40
C ARG A 369 21.95 -11.75 0.76
N ASP A 370 23.25 -11.99 0.58
CA ASP A 370 24.12 -12.58 1.59
C ASP A 370 24.26 -11.65 2.79
N LEU A 371 24.52 -10.37 2.56
CA LEU A 371 24.64 -9.35 3.61
C LEU A 371 23.37 -9.24 4.46
N LEU A 372 22.19 -9.20 3.82
CA LEU A 372 20.92 -9.08 4.53
C LEU A 372 20.66 -10.28 5.44
N VAL A 373 20.96 -11.49 4.97
CA VAL A 373 20.81 -12.71 5.78
C VAL A 373 21.86 -12.76 6.89
N GLU A 374 23.10 -12.39 6.61
CA GLU A 374 24.19 -12.37 7.59
C GLU A 374 23.89 -11.41 8.75
N ARG A 375 23.45 -10.19 8.44
CA ARG A 375 23.12 -9.15 9.42
C ARG A 375 21.75 -9.34 10.07
N GLY A 376 20.95 -10.31 9.63
CA GLY A 376 19.57 -10.48 10.11
C GLY A 376 18.67 -9.29 9.77
N LEU A 377 18.95 -8.59 8.68
CA LEU A 377 18.18 -7.44 8.20
C LEU A 377 16.96 -7.96 7.42
N ARG A 378 15.77 -7.75 7.97
CA ARG A 378 14.50 -8.09 7.31
C ARG A 378 14.05 -6.90 6.48
N GLN A 379 13.87 -7.09 5.18
CA GLN A 379 13.29 -6.06 4.33
C GLN A 379 11.76 -6.01 4.52
N PRO A 380 11.15 -4.82 4.55
CA PRO A 380 9.70 -4.67 4.75
C PRO A 380 8.86 -5.17 3.57
N PHE A 381 9.47 -5.30 2.39
CA PHE A 381 8.92 -5.95 1.20
C PHE A 381 10.07 -6.62 0.43
N LYS A 382 9.76 -7.48 -0.56
CA LYS A 382 10.80 -8.11 -1.39
C LYS A 382 11.50 -7.05 -2.24
N GLN A 383 12.76 -6.76 -1.92
CA GLN A 383 13.65 -5.90 -2.71
C GLN A 383 14.87 -6.67 -3.23
N ALA A 384 15.80 -7.10 -2.37
CA ALA A 384 16.96 -7.91 -2.78
C ALA A 384 16.52 -9.27 -3.34
N PHE A 385 15.50 -9.85 -2.72
CA PHE A 385 14.83 -11.08 -3.15
C PHE A 385 13.60 -10.77 -4.01
N ARG A 386 13.60 -9.66 -4.76
CA ARG A 386 12.53 -9.36 -5.71
C ARG A 386 12.72 -10.20 -6.96
N GLU A 387 11.63 -10.82 -7.41
CA GLU A 387 11.55 -11.53 -8.67
C GLU A 387 11.81 -10.57 -9.84
N ILE A 388 12.67 -10.96 -10.78
CA ILE A 388 12.92 -10.20 -12.01
C ILE A 388 12.46 -11.01 -13.22
N TYR A 389 11.78 -10.35 -14.16
CA TYR A 389 11.30 -10.98 -15.39
C TYR A 389 12.00 -10.30 -16.57
N LEU A 390 12.94 -11.02 -17.17
CA LEU A 390 13.58 -10.63 -18.42
C LEU A 390 12.76 -11.19 -19.60
N LEU A 391 12.90 -10.57 -20.77
CA LEU A 391 12.32 -11.10 -22.00
C LEU A 391 12.96 -12.45 -22.34
N THR A 392 12.11 -13.45 -22.53
CA THR A 392 12.51 -14.78 -22.99
C THR A 392 12.65 -14.80 -24.52
N PRO A 393 13.39 -15.78 -25.08
CA PRO A 393 13.43 -16.00 -26.53
C PRO A 393 12.04 -16.18 -27.15
N ALA A 394 11.10 -16.83 -26.44
CA ALA A 394 9.73 -17.01 -26.91
C ALA A 394 8.99 -15.67 -27.05
N GLU A 395 9.17 -14.75 -26.11
CA GLU A 395 8.56 -13.41 -26.13
C GLU A 395 9.18 -12.49 -27.20
N LEU A 396 10.45 -12.72 -27.57
CA LEU A 396 11.06 -12.06 -28.72
C LEU A 396 10.43 -12.51 -30.04
N VAL A 397 10.00 -13.78 -30.13
CA VAL A 397 9.32 -14.33 -31.31
C VAL A 397 7.87 -13.86 -31.39
N THR A 398 7.10 -13.93 -30.30
CA THR A 398 5.70 -13.45 -30.28
C THR A 398 5.61 -11.93 -30.40
N ALA A 399 6.68 -11.22 -30.01
CA ALA A 399 6.94 -9.79 -30.11
C ALA A 399 5.98 -8.87 -29.34
N ARG A 400 4.67 -9.10 -29.38
CA ARG A 400 3.64 -8.17 -28.83
C ARG A 400 2.90 -8.70 -27.60
N TYR A 401 3.03 -9.98 -27.29
CA TYR A 401 2.36 -10.58 -26.15
C TYR A 401 3.22 -11.67 -25.50
N SER A 402 3.06 -11.86 -24.20
CA SER A 402 3.65 -12.97 -23.47
C SER A 402 2.58 -14.02 -23.18
N ASN A 403 2.91 -15.28 -23.47
CA ASN A 403 2.11 -16.46 -23.09
C ASN A 403 2.60 -17.12 -21.80
N ARG A 404 3.54 -16.48 -21.07
CA ARG A 404 4.19 -17.08 -19.88
C ARG A 404 3.19 -17.54 -18.81
N PHE A 405 2.04 -16.88 -18.75
CA PHE A 405 0.98 -17.15 -17.79
C PHE A 405 -0.34 -17.57 -18.44
N ALA A 406 -0.31 -18.01 -19.70
CA ALA A 406 -1.50 -18.45 -20.42
C ALA A 406 -1.87 -19.90 -20.04
N GLY A 407 -3.18 -20.19 -20.00
CA GLY A 407 -3.71 -21.55 -19.82
C GLY A 407 -3.79 -22.03 -18.37
N HIS A 408 -3.73 -21.15 -17.37
CA HIS A 408 -3.95 -21.53 -15.98
C HIS A 408 -5.42 -21.42 -15.59
N ILE A 409 -5.91 -22.40 -14.84
CA ILE A 409 -7.24 -22.35 -14.22
C ILE A 409 -7.11 -21.81 -12.79
N VAL A 410 -7.88 -20.77 -12.49
CA VAL A 410 -7.77 -19.99 -11.26
C VAL A 410 -9.13 -19.75 -10.59
N HIS A 411 -9.11 -19.58 -9.27
CA HIS A 411 -10.24 -19.09 -8.48
C HIS A 411 -10.51 -17.61 -8.79
N TYR A 412 -11.48 -17.34 -9.66
CA TYR A 412 -11.70 -16.02 -10.24
C TYR A 412 -11.95 -14.93 -9.19
N ARG A 413 -12.82 -15.17 -8.20
CA ARG A 413 -13.12 -14.18 -7.15
C ARG A 413 -11.88 -13.81 -6.31
N ARG A 414 -10.97 -14.76 -6.10
CA ARG A 414 -9.69 -14.52 -5.41
C ARG A 414 -8.77 -13.68 -6.31
N MET A 415 -8.68 -14.02 -7.60
CA MET A 415 -7.88 -13.25 -8.57
C MET A 415 -8.38 -11.81 -8.72
N TYR A 416 -9.70 -11.63 -8.84
CA TYR A 416 -10.33 -10.31 -8.93
C TYR A 416 -10.10 -9.45 -7.68
N ALA A 417 -10.03 -10.07 -6.49
CA ALA A 417 -9.64 -9.37 -5.27
C ALA A 417 -8.17 -8.92 -5.32
N LEU A 418 -7.26 -9.75 -5.84
CA LEU A 418 -5.85 -9.39 -6.04
C LEU A 418 -5.67 -8.30 -7.08
N PHE A 419 -6.46 -8.30 -8.17
CA PHE A 419 -6.46 -7.19 -9.14
C PHE A 419 -6.72 -5.86 -8.43
N LYS A 420 -7.76 -5.79 -7.58
CA LYS A 420 -8.07 -4.58 -6.81
C LYS A 420 -6.94 -4.20 -5.85
N GLU A 421 -6.33 -5.16 -5.18
CA GLU A 421 -5.21 -4.93 -4.27
C GLU A 421 -3.98 -4.39 -5.00
N ARG A 422 -3.69 -4.92 -6.18
CA ARG A 422 -2.58 -4.49 -7.06
C ARG A 422 -2.94 -3.37 -8.03
N ARG A 423 -4.14 -2.80 -7.90
CA ARG A 423 -4.69 -1.69 -8.71
C ARG A 423 -4.79 -1.99 -10.21
N TRP A 424 -4.98 -3.25 -10.56
CA TRP A 424 -5.45 -3.62 -11.88
C TRP A 424 -6.96 -3.37 -11.94
N GLN A 425 -7.38 -2.63 -12.96
CA GLN A 425 -8.77 -2.36 -13.27
C GLN A 425 -9.29 -3.48 -14.16
N SER A 426 -10.42 -4.07 -13.80
CA SER A 426 -11.02 -5.13 -14.58
C SER A 426 -12.53 -5.11 -14.40
N GLY A 427 -13.26 -5.39 -15.47
CA GLY A 427 -14.68 -5.75 -15.40
C GLY A 427 -14.85 -7.03 -14.59
N LEU A 428 -15.95 -7.15 -13.86
CA LEU A 428 -16.28 -8.42 -13.22
C LEU A 428 -16.74 -9.41 -14.30
N LEU A 429 -16.19 -10.61 -14.30
CA LEU A 429 -16.61 -11.72 -15.15
C LEU A 429 -17.76 -12.49 -14.50
N GLY A 430 -18.54 -13.16 -15.34
CA GLY A 430 -19.57 -14.10 -14.91
C GLY A 430 -20.51 -14.51 -16.05
N PRO A 431 -21.52 -15.36 -15.74
CA PRO A 431 -22.37 -16.02 -16.72
C PRO A 431 -23.50 -15.11 -17.24
N TRP A 432 -23.16 -13.88 -17.61
CA TRP A 432 -24.07 -12.91 -18.22
C TRP A 432 -23.46 -12.37 -19.52
N ASP A 433 -24.29 -11.79 -20.38
CA ASP A 433 -23.85 -11.25 -21.67
C ASP A 433 -22.74 -10.20 -21.49
N GLY A 434 -21.60 -10.43 -22.14
CA GLY A 434 -20.41 -9.58 -22.04
C GLY A 434 -19.59 -9.77 -20.75
N GLY A 435 -19.87 -10.80 -19.96
CA GLY A 435 -19.09 -11.21 -18.79
C GLY A 435 -18.18 -12.42 -19.00
N ASP A 436 -18.10 -12.94 -20.23
CA ASP A 436 -17.38 -14.16 -20.61
C ASP A 436 -15.86 -13.96 -20.73
N GLY A 437 -15.40 -12.75 -21.02
CA GLY A 437 -13.99 -12.43 -21.12
C GLY A 437 -13.67 -10.98 -20.77
N GLY A 438 -12.44 -10.74 -20.31
CA GLY A 438 -12.02 -9.41 -19.92
C GLY A 438 -10.50 -9.22 -19.92
N GLU A 439 -10.10 -7.95 -19.96
CA GLU A 439 -8.72 -7.56 -19.71
C GLU A 439 -8.66 -6.87 -18.35
N ALA A 440 -7.78 -7.35 -17.49
CA ALA A 440 -7.31 -6.58 -16.36
C ALA A 440 -6.23 -5.62 -16.86
N VAL A 441 -6.27 -4.37 -16.41
CA VAL A 441 -5.40 -3.30 -16.91
C VAL A 441 -4.74 -2.56 -15.76
N ARG A 442 -3.43 -2.32 -15.85
CA ARG A 442 -2.69 -1.47 -14.90
C ARG A 442 -1.85 -0.45 -15.66
N GLU A 443 -1.90 0.81 -15.23
CA GLU A 443 -0.97 1.86 -15.69
C GLU A 443 0.31 1.83 -14.83
N LEU A 444 1.47 2.03 -15.46
CA LEU A 444 2.81 2.00 -14.85
C LEU A 444 3.70 3.10 -15.47
N GLY A 445 4.89 3.30 -14.89
CA GLY A 445 5.92 4.19 -15.42
C GLY A 445 5.41 5.62 -15.58
N ARG A 446 4.84 6.19 -14.51
CA ARG A 446 4.25 7.54 -14.47
C ARG A 446 3.08 7.66 -15.46
N ARG A 447 2.25 6.62 -15.51
CA ARG A 447 1.06 6.50 -16.39
C ARG A 447 1.35 6.63 -17.89
N ARG A 448 2.58 6.33 -18.30
CA ARG A 448 3.00 6.27 -19.71
C ARG A 448 2.87 4.88 -20.30
N TRP A 449 2.88 3.84 -19.47
CA TRP A 449 2.78 2.45 -19.88
C TRP A 449 1.53 1.82 -19.32
N ARG A 450 0.99 0.83 -20.03
CA ARG A 450 -0.19 0.09 -19.62
C ARG A 450 -0.02 -1.38 -19.90
N ALA A 451 -0.05 -2.21 -18.86
CA ALA A 451 -0.10 -3.65 -18.99
C ALA A 451 -1.57 -4.10 -19.09
N ARG A 452 -1.82 -5.10 -19.94
CA ARG A 452 -3.14 -5.72 -20.14
C ARG A 452 -2.98 -7.23 -19.94
N PHE A 453 -3.81 -7.82 -19.10
CA PHE A 453 -3.80 -9.24 -18.78
C PHE A 453 -5.17 -9.85 -19.07
N ARG A 454 -5.20 -10.74 -20.06
CA ARG A 454 -6.44 -11.37 -20.51
C ARG A 454 -6.81 -12.54 -19.60
N HIS A 455 -8.10 -12.65 -19.33
CA HIS A 455 -8.69 -13.77 -18.60
C HIS A 455 -10.13 -13.98 -19.06
N ASP A 456 -10.58 -15.23 -19.03
CA ASP A 456 -11.88 -15.63 -19.55
C ASP A 456 -12.62 -16.47 -18.49
N TYR A 457 -13.93 -16.27 -18.35
CA TYR A 457 -14.77 -17.01 -17.40
C TYR A 457 -14.89 -18.45 -17.88
N VAL A 458 -14.71 -19.40 -16.97
CA VAL A 458 -14.82 -20.83 -17.30
C VAL A 458 -16.16 -21.35 -16.83
N GLU A 459 -16.33 -21.49 -15.52
CA GLU A 459 -17.54 -22.07 -14.94
C GLU A 459 -17.70 -21.72 -13.46
N TYR A 460 -18.86 -22.06 -12.91
CA TYR A 460 -19.09 -22.06 -11.46
C TYR A 460 -19.00 -23.50 -10.93
N THR A 461 -18.18 -23.72 -9.91
CA THR A 461 -18.06 -25.01 -9.21
C THR A 461 -18.47 -24.86 -7.74
N ASP A 462 -18.57 -25.95 -6.98
CA ASP A 462 -18.81 -25.87 -5.53
C ASP A 462 -17.72 -25.10 -4.78
N ALA A 463 -16.50 -25.05 -5.33
CA ALA A 463 -15.38 -24.31 -4.78
C ALA A 463 -15.40 -22.82 -5.16
N GLY A 464 -16.33 -22.42 -6.04
CA GLY A 464 -16.52 -21.06 -6.53
C GLY A 464 -16.36 -20.93 -8.04
N GLU A 465 -16.38 -19.68 -8.50
CA GLU A 465 -16.18 -19.30 -9.91
C GLU A 465 -14.72 -19.49 -10.34
N LEU A 466 -14.54 -20.14 -11.48
CA LEU A 466 -13.26 -20.38 -12.13
C LEU A 466 -13.08 -19.49 -13.36
N ALA A 467 -11.85 -19.08 -13.61
CA ALA A 467 -11.43 -18.41 -14.84
C ALA A 467 -10.18 -19.08 -15.42
N SER A 468 -9.97 -18.92 -16.72
CA SER A 468 -8.72 -19.22 -17.40
C SER A 468 -7.92 -17.94 -17.58
N THR A 469 -6.60 -18.06 -17.54
CA THR A 469 -5.68 -16.95 -17.82
C THR A 469 -5.15 -17.03 -19.24
N ASP A 470 -4.81 -15.89 -19.82
CA ASP A 470 -4.25 -15.80 -21.18
C ASP A 470 -3.19 -14.69 -21.25
N GLN A 471 -2.95 -14.16 -22.44
CA GLN A 471 -1.86 -13.25 -22.80
C GLN A 471 -1.70 -12.02 -21.90
N VAL A 472 -0.43 -11.63 -21.71
CA VAL A 472 -0.04 -10.31 -21.21
C VAL A 472 0.45 -9.44 -22.38
N ARG A 473 -0.06 -8.21 -22.48
CA ARG A 473 0.23 -7.23 -23.54
C ARG A 473 0.57 -5.86 -22.94
N PHE A 474 1.22 -5.00 -23.72
CA PHE A 474 1.61 -3.67 -23.29
C PHE A 474 1.25 -2.59 -24.31
N ASP A 475 0.82 -1.44 -23.78
CA ASP A 475 0.60 -0.23 -24.54
C ASP A 475 1.46 0.92 -23.99
N HIS A 476 1.82 1.85 -24.87
CA HIS A 476 2.51 3.09 -24.53
C HIS A 476 1.64 4.30 -24.88
N ARG A 477 1.68 5.33 -24.04
CA ARG A 477 1.01 6.61 -24.27
C ARG A 477 2.01 7.77 -24.12
N PRO A 478 2.50 8.30 -25.25
CA PRO A 478 3.26 9.55 -25.24
C PRO A 478 2.41 10.72 -24.71
N PRO A 479 3.05 11.81 -24.22
CA PRO A 479 2.34 13.01 -23.83
C PRO A 479 1.42 13.54 -24.94
N GLY A 480 0.15 13.84 -24.60
CA GLY A 480 -0.83 14.39 -25.55
C GLY A 480 -1.31 13.42 -26.64
N ARG A 481 -1.03 12.12 -26.53
CA ARG A 481 -1.44 11.10 -27.51
C ARG A 481 -2.33 10.02 -26.88
N LEU A 482 -2.99 9.25 -27.76
CA LEU A 482 -3.76 8.06 -27.38
C LEU A 482 -2.85 6.86 -27.08
N TRP A 483 -3.37 5.88 -26.35
CA TRP A 483 -2.72 4.59 -26.10
C TRP A 483 -2.48 3.83 -27.41
N ARG A 484 -1.30 3.21 -27.55
CA ARG A 484 -0.97 2.31 -28.67
C ARG A 484 -0.29 1.05 -28.17
N GLU A 485 -0.65 -0.11 -28.71
CA GLU A 485 0.03 -1.37 -28.42
C GLU A 485 1.46 -1.34 -28.99
N VAL A 486 2.42 -1.81 -28.20
CA VAL A 486 3.86 -1.80 -28.52
C VAL A 486 4.48 -3.20 -28.41
N PRO A 487 5.58 -3.47 -29.15
CA PRO A 487 6.39 -4.66 -28.91
C PRO A 487 6.91 -4.71 -27.48
N LEU A 488 7.02 -5.93 -26.92
CA LEU A 488 7.55 -6.17 -25.59
C LEU A 488 8.99 -5.65 -25.43
N ALA A 489 9.78 -5.71 -26.50
CA ALA A 489 11.16 -5.19 -26.54
C ALA A 489 11.26 -3.66 -26.39
N GLU A 490 10.17 -2.92 -26.62
CA GLU A 490 10.13 -1.46 -26.38
C GLU A 490 9.75 -1.11 -24.94
N VAL A 491 9.26 -2.07 -24.16
CA VAL A 491 8.81 -1.83 -22.78
C VAL A 491 10.02 -1.70 -21.85
N PRO A 492 10.09 -0.67 -20.98
CA PRO A 492 11.16 -0.55 -20.00
C PRO A 492 11.28 -1.81 -19.14
N PRO A 493 12.49 -2.34 -18.88
CA PRO A 493 12.66 -3.59 -18.15
C PRO A 493 11.96 -3.62 -16.79
N VAL A 494 12.03 -2.51 -16.03
CA VAL A 494 11.34 -2.39 -14.73
C VAL A 494 9.82 -2.47 -14.90
N VAL A 495 9.25 -1.76 -15.88
CA VAL A 495 7.80 -1.80 -16.15
C VAL A 495 7.34 -3.20 -16.54
N PHE A 496 8.08 -3.86 -17.43
CA PHE A 496 7.78 -5.24 -17.83
C PHE A 496 7.85 -6.18 -16.63
N SER A 497 8.95 -6.14 -15.87
CA SER A 497 9.17 -6.99 -14.71
C SER A 497 8.12 -6.81 -13.62
N GLU A 498 7.76 -5.56 -13.31
CA GLU A 498 6.76 -5.26 -12.28
C GLU A 498 5.35 -5.70 -12.68
N ALA A 499 4.99 -5.56 -13.96
CA ALA A 499 3.71 -6.06 -14.47
C ALA A 499 3.66 -7.59 -14.47
N MET A 500 4.73 -8.26 -14.92
CA MET A 500 4.82 -9.72 -14.95
C MET A 500 4.83 -10.32 -13.54
N ARG A 501 5.47 -9.65 -12.58
CA ARG A 501 5.45 -10.02 -11.16
C ARG A 501 4.05 -10.00 -10.55
N ASP A 502 3.24 -9.00 -10.92
CA ASP A 502 1.83 -8.96 -10.52
C ASP A 502 1.05 -10.12 -11.13
N VAL A 503 1.23 -10.40 -12.42
CA VAL A 503 0.54 -11.50 -13.11
C VAL A 503 0.94 -12.85 -12.51
N ASP A 504 2.21 -13.05 -12.20
CA ASP A 504 2.71 -14.25 -11.51
C ASP A 504 2.02 -14.41 -10.15
N LEU A 505 1.91 -13.34 -9.36
CA LEU A 505 1.15 -13.39 -8.10
C LEU A 505 -0.31 -13.80 -8.31
N PHE A 506 -0.98 -13.22 -9.31
CA PHE A 506 -2.38 -13.53 -9.60
C PHE A 506 -2.53 -15.02 -9.89
N VAL A 507 -1.73 -15.55 -10.80
CA VAL A 507 -1.77 -16.94 -11.23
C VAL A 507 -1.34 -17.86 -10.09
N GLY A 508 -0.17 -17.63 -9.50
CA GLY A 508 0.42 -18.52 -8.49
C GLY A 508 -0.40 -18.62 -7.19
N VAL A 509 -1.04 -17.53 -6.75
CA VAL A 509 -1.87 -17.55 -5.53
C VAL A 509 -3.25 -18.14 -5.76
N THR A 510 -3.79 -18.02 -6.98
CA THR A 510 -5.20 -18.35 -7.26
C THR A 510 -5.39 -19.59 -8.10
N SER A 511 -4.31 -20.18 -8.62
CA SER A 511 -4.32 -21.45 -9.34
C SER A 511 -4.93 -22.57 -8.50
N ILE A 512 -5.86 -23.32 -9.09
CA ILE A 512 -6.46 -24.51 -8.47
C ILE A 512 -5.41 -25.61 -8.21
N ALA A 513 -4.25 -25.56 -8.86
CA ALA A 513 -3.16 -26.52 -8.68
C ALA A 513 -2.41 -26.35 -7.34
N ALA A 514 -2.55 -25.18 -6.69
CA ALA A 514 -1.94 -24.86 -5.41
C ALA A 514 -2.95 -24.87 -4.24
N ASP A 515 -4.19 -25.32 -4.49
CA ASP A 515 -5.27 -25.35 -3.51
C ASP A 515 -5.15 -26.56 -2.57
N PRO A 516 -4.90 -26.37 -1.27
CA PRO A 516 -4.79 -27.46 -0.29
C PRO A 516 -6.15 -28.06 0.09
N ASP A 517 -7.25 -27.34 -0.10
CA ASP A 517 -8.59 -27.73 0.36
C ASP A 517 -9.38 -28.50 -0.72
N TRP A 518 -8.83 -28.61 -1.94
CA TRP A 518 -9.47 -29.31 -3.05
C TRP A 518 -9.33 -30.84 -2.91
N GLN A 519 -10.32 -31.44 -2.25
CA GLN A 519 -10.41 -32.87 -1.96
C GLN A 519 -10.39 -33.77 -3.20
N ASP A 520 -10.03 -35.03 -2.94
CA ASP A 520 -10.12 -36.21 -3.79
C ASP A 520 -11.58 -36.44 -4.25
N ARG A 521 -12.02 -35.64 -5.24
CA ARG A 521 -13.31 -35.76 -5.90
C ARG A 521 -13.12 -36.68 -7.10
N GLY A 522 -13.95 -37.72 -7.21
CA GLY A 522 -13.82 -38.77 -8.23
C GLY A 522 -13.74 -38.23 -9.66
N ASP A 523 -14.76 -37.50 -10.10
CA ASP A 523 -14.80 -36.86 -11.43
C ASP A 523 -14.38 -35.39 -11.35
N ASP A 524 -13.09 -35.14 -11.11
CA ASP A 524 -12.50 -33.80 -11.28
C ASP A 524 -11.92 -33.63 -12.70
N PRO A 525 -12.56 -32.84 -13.59
CA PRO A 525 -12.08 -32.63 -14.95
C PRO A 525 -10.70 -31.95 -15.00
N TYR A 526 -10.25 -31.35 -13.89
CA TYR A 526 -8.95 -30.68 -13.78
C TYR A 526 -7.88 -31.52 -13.08
N PHE A 527 -8.14 -32.78 -12.73
CA PHE A 527 -7.18 -33.64 -12.02
C PHE A 527 -5.80 -33.69 -12.72
N ASP A 528 -5.78 -33.98 -14.01
CA ASP A 528 -4.54 -34.06 -14.80
C ASP A 528 -3.83 -32.71 -14.97
N TYR A 529 -4.59 -31.62 -15.04
CA TYR A 529 -4.02 -30.27 -15.01
C TYR A 529 -3.37 -30.00 -13.65
N ARG A 530 -4.07 -30.27 -12.54
CA ARG A 530 -3.57 -30.01 -11.18
C ARG A 530 -2.32 -30.81 -10.86
N ARG A 531 -2.27 -32.10 -11.21
CA ARG A 531 -1.09 -32.94 -10.99
C ARG A 531 0.12 -32.41 -11.75
N ARG A 532 -0.05 -31.99 -13.01
CA ARG A 532 1.03 -31.43 -13.83
C ARG A 532 1.47 -30.05 -13.33
N ALA A 533 0.53 -29.16 -13.07
CA ALA A 533 0.82 -27.78 -12.65
C ALA A 533 1.34 -27.70 -11.20
N GLY A 534 0.86 -28.55 -10.30
CA GLY A 534 1.23 -28.55 -8.87
C GLY A 534 2.66 -29.03 -8.58
N PHE A 535 3.30 -29.70 -9.55
CA PHE A 535 4.68 -30.20 -9.49
C PHE A 535 5.49 -29.84 -10.75
N GLY A 536 5.04 -28.82 -11.48
CA GLY A 536 5.68 -28.33 -12.70
C GLY A 536 7.00 -27.63 -12.43
N GLU A 537 7.57 -26.99 -13.46
CA GLU A 537 8.78 -26.18 -13.28
C GLU A 537 8.54 -24.99 -12.34
N LEU A 538 9.62 -24.51 -11.72
CA LEU A 538 9.55 -23.38 -10.81
C LEU A 538 9.25 -22.08 -11.56
N ASP A 539 8.26 -21.33 -11.06
CA ASP A 539 8.10 -19.92 -11.41
C ASP A 539 9.21 -19.07 -10.76
N ALA A 540 9.35 -17.81 -11.21
CA ALA A 540 10.37 -16.90 -10.69
C ALA A 540 10.22 -16.67 -9.18
N THR A 541 8.99 -16.64 -8.66
CA THR A 541 8.73 -16.52 -7.22
C THR A 541 9.27 -17.72 -6.45
N ALA A 542 9.16 -18.94 -7.00
CA ALA A 542 9.65 -20.17 -6.40
C ALA A 542 11.17 -20.31 -6.48
N GLU A 543 11.80 -19.84 -7.56
CA GLU A 543 13.27 -19.75 -7.66
C GLU A 543 13.84 -18.83 -6.57
N ILE A 544 13.24 -17.65 -6.39
CA ILE A 544 13.61 -16.72 -5.31
C ILE A 544 13.46 -17.35 -3.93
N ARG A 545 12.40 -18.16 -3.70
CA ARG A 545 12.24 -18.91 -2.46
C ARG A 545 13.34 -19.96 -2.28
N ALA A 546 13.72 -20.66 -3.35
CA ALA A 546 14.82 -21.62 -3.33
C ALA A 546 16.13 -20.94 -2.90
N GLU A 547 16.42 -19.77 -3.46
CA GLU A 547 17.61 -18.98 -3.12
C GLU A 547 17.62 -18.47 -1.68
N ALA A 548 16.46 -18.05 -1.16
CA ALA A 548 16.32 -17.68 0.25
C ALA A 548 16.51 -18.90 1.16
N LEU A 549 15.91 -20.04 0.82
CA LEU A 549 16.07 -21.29 1.56
C LEU A 549 17.52 -21.76 1.61
N ALA A 550 18.25 -21.69 0.49
CA ALA A 550 19.66 -22.09 0.44
C ALA A 550 20.52 -21.37 1.49
N ARG A 551 20.20 -20.10 1.76
CA ARG A 551 20.89 -19.26 2.76
C ARG A 551 20.40 -19.47 4.18
N LEU A 552 19.12 -19.81 4.34
CA LEU A 552 18.48 -20.03 5.64
C LEU A 552 18.78 -21.42 6.21
N LEU A 553 18.70 -22.47 5.40
CA LEU A 553 18.79 -23.88 5.85
C LEU A 553 19.99 -24.17 6.75
N PRO A 554 21.24 -23.74 6.43
CA PRO A 554 22.40 -24.00 7.28
C PRO A 554 22.32 -23.37 8.67
N ARG A 555 21.46 -22.37 8.85
CA ARG A 555 21.27 -21.61 10.11
C ARG A 555 20.07 -22.12 10.92
N THR A 556 19.48 -23.25 10.54
CA THR A 556 18.33 -23.86 11.21
C THR A 556 18.63 -25.27 11.68
N ARG A 557 17.76 -25.84 12.53
CA ARG A 557 17.82 -27.26 12.91
C ARG A 557 17.57 -28.25 11.76
N LEU A 558 17.23 -27.77 10.56
CA LEU A 558 17.15 -28.59 9.34
C LEU A 558 18.53 -28.81 8.69
N ALA A 559 19.59 -28.16 9.19
CA ALA A 559 20.94 -28.37 8.69
C ALA A 559 21.31 -29.86 8.73
N GLY A 560 21.64 -30.43 7.57
CA GLY A 560 21.96 -31.86 7.42
C GLY A 560 20.75 -32.80 7.35
N ARG A 561 19.51 -32.30 7.50
CA ARG A 561 18.26 -33.05 7.32
C ARG A 561 17.44 -32.60 6.12
N ALA A 562 17.79 -31.48 5.51
CA ALA A 562 17.13 -30.98 4.32
C ALA A 562 18.14 -30.50 3.28
N GLU A 563 17.85 -30.77 2.01
CA GLU A 563 18.64 -30.36 0.86
C GLU A 563 17.74 -29.85 -0.26
N LEU A 564 18.23 -28.89 -1.05
CA LEU A 564 17.55 -28.45 -2.26
C LEU A 564 17.91 -29.39 -3.41
N ALA A 565 16.90 -30.02 -4.02
CA ALA A 565 17.05 -30.97 -5.11
C ALA A 565 16.12 -30.57 -6.27
N GLY A 566 16.67 -29.81 -7.22
CA GLY A 566 15.90 -29.24 -8.33
C GLY A 566 14.75 -28.38 -7.84
N ARG A 567 13.51 -28.73 -8.20
CA ARG A 567 12.28 -28.02 -7.83
C ARG A 567 11.72 -28.36 -6.44
N PHE A 568 12.45 -29.16 -5.66
CA PHE A 568 12.00 -29.64 -4.35
C PHE A 568 12.98 -29.28 -3.23
N LEU A 569 12.43 -29.04 -2.04
CA LEU A 569 13.15 -29.20 -0.78
C LEU A 569 12.95 -30.65 -0.32
N ARG A 570 14.02 -31.43 -0.34
CA ARG A 570 14.03 -32.83 0.12
C ARG A 570 14.36 -32.85 1.61
N VAL A 571 13.49 -33.43 2.43
CA VAL A 571 13.58 -33.46 3.89
C VAL A 571 13.60 -34.89 4.36
N THR A 572 14.63 -35.28 5.10
CA THR A 572 14.78 -36.61 5.69
C THR A 572 14.19 -36.62 7.10
N GLY A 573 13.07 -37.31 7.28
CA GLY A 573 12.47 -37.63 8.57
C GLY A 573 12.94 -38.98 9.11
N THR A 574 12.31 -39.44 10.19
CA THR A 574 12.55 -40.75 10.81
C THR A 574 11.72 -41.85 10.15
N LEU A 575 10.49 -41.56 9.73
CA LEU A 575 9.58 -42.48 9.08
C LEU A 575 9.77 -42.52 7.56
N ARG A 576 9.93 -41.36 6.90
CA ARG A 576 10.12 -41.26 5.45
C ARG A 576 11.03 -40.10 5.04
N THR A 577 11.37 -40.06 3.76
CA THR A 577 11.91 -38.86 3.09
C THR A 577 10.80 -38.18 2.29
N TYR A 578 10.77 -36.86 2.35
CA TYR A 578 9.70 -36.02 1.80
C TYR A 578 10.26 -35.03 0.79
N LYS A 579 9.57 -34.82 -0.33
CA LYS A 579 9.89 -33.81 -1.34
C LYS A 579 8.82 -32.73 -1.31
N ILE A 580 9.16 -31.55 -0.82
CA ILE A 580 8.25 -30.39 -0.77
C ILE A 580 8.51 -29.52 -2.01
N HIS A 581 7.53 -29.40 -2.90
CA HIS A 581 7.66 -28.61 -4.11
C HIS A 581 7.77 -27.11 -3.76
N LEU A 582 8.78 -26.43 -4.29
CA LEU A 582 9.11 -25.05 -3.90
C LEU A 582 8.08 -24.02 -4.37
N GLY A 583 7.33 -24.33 -5.45
CA GLY A 583 6.26 -23.48 -5.99
C GLY A 583 4.94 -23.58 -5.21
N SER A 584 4.37 -24.79 -5.20
CA SER A 584 3.06 -25.08 -4.62
C SER A 584 3.11 -25.37 -3.11
N GLY A 585 4.26 -25.80 -2.59
CA GLY A 585 4.35 -26.35 -1.23
C GLY A 585 3.72 -27.74 -1.09
N ASN A 586 3.38 -28.41 -2.20
CA ASN A 586 2.85 -29.76 -2.22
C ASN A 586 3.93 -30.79 -1.87
N ILE A 587 3.54 -31.92 -1.28
CA ILE A 587 4.48 -32.87 -0.69
C ILE A 587 4.33 -34.22 -1.38
N LEU A 588 5.46 -34.81 -1.77
CA LEU A 588 5.56 -36.20 -2.20
C LEU A 588 6.39 -36.97 -1.18
N MET A 589 6.08 -38.25 -0.97
CA MET A 589 6.81 -39.15 -0.09
C MET A 589 7.64 -40.12 -0.92
N GLU A 590 8.93 -40.24 -0.63
CA GLU A 590 9.77 -41.28 -1.23
C GLU A 590 9.47 -42.65 -0.61
N PRO A 591 9.67 -43.75 -1.36
CA PRO A 591 10.17 -43.82 -2.75
C PRO A 591 9.08 -43.77 -3.84
N ASP A 592 7.81 -43.86 -3.49
CA ASP A 592 6.68 -44.06 -4.41
C ASP A 592 6.07 -42.76 -4.96
N ASP A 593 6.57 -41.61 -4.53
CA ASP A 593 6.03 -40.28 -4.81
C ASP A 593 4.53 -40.18 -4.47
N ALA A 594 4.13 -40.85 -3.39
CA ALA A 594 2.79 -40.73 -2.84
C ALA A 594 2.56 -39.32 -2.31
N TYR A 595 1.45 -38.70 -2.73
CA TYR A 595 1.08 -37.37 -2.28
C TYR A 595 0.76 -37.35 -0.77
N LEU A 596 1.28 -36.36 -0.05
CA LEU A 596 0.96 -36.12 1.35
C LEU A 596 0.26 -34.77 1.51
N CYS A 597 -1.01 -34.79 1.92
CA CYS A 597 -1.77 -33.59 2.21
C CYS A 597 -1.59 -33.18 3.68
N ILE A 598 -1.02 -31.98 3.89
CA ILE A 598 -0.94 -31.34 5.21
C ILE A 598 -1.63 -29.99 5.10
N VAL A 599 -2.80 -29.90 5.72
CA VAL A 599 -3.53 -28.63 5.87
C VAL A 599 -3.01 -27.96 7.15
N PRO A 600 -2.42 -26.76 7.07
CA PRO A 600 -1.95 -26.06 8.25
C PRO A 600 -3.15 -25.71 9.15
N ALA A 601 -3.15 -26.22 10.39
CA ALA A 601 -4.01 -25.66 11.43
C ALA A 601 -3.64 -24.19 11.66
N ARG A 602 -4.58 -23.35 12.14
CA ARG A 602 -4.29 -21.95 12.53
C ARG A 602 -3.03 -21.94 13.39
N ALA A 603 -1.98 -21.29 12.89
CA ALA A 603 -0.65 -21.36 13.48
C ALA A 603 -0.66 -20.96 14.96
N GLU A 604 -0.30 -21.89 15.85
CA GLU A 604 0.20 -21.59 17.19
C GLU A 604 1.56 -20.88 17.07
N PRO A 605 1.89 -19.92 17.96
CA PRO A 605 3.14 -19.18 17.90
C PRO A 605 4.34 -20.07 18.32
N GLY A 606 4.80 -20.92 17.39
CA GLY A 606 6.07 -21.64 17.49
C GLY A 606 7.29 -20.76 17.21
N GLU A 607 8.47 -21.37 17.27
CA GLU A 607 9.77 -20.72 17.05
C GLU A 607 9.81 -20.04 15.67
N ARG A 608 9.83 -18.70 15.67
CA ARG A 608 9.80 -17.91 14.43
C ARG A 608 11.21 -17.88 13.84
N VAL A 609 11.46 -18.74 12.86
CA VAL A 609 12.65 -18.64 12.01
C VAL A 609 12.69 -17.25 11.38
N PHE A 610 13.87 -16.63 11.41
CA PHE A 610 14.12 -15.38 10.70
C PHE A 610 13.84 -15.56 9.21
N LEU A 611 13.05 -14.67 8.63
CA LEU A 611 12.86 -14.56 7.19
C LEU A 611 13.36 -13.18 6.74
N PRO A 612 14.13 -13.10 5.64
CA PRO A 612 14.65 -11.84 5.13
C PRO A 612 13.56 -10.92 4.57
N PHE A 613 12.33 -11.42 4.37
CA PHE A 613 11.15 -10.68 3.92
C PHE A 613 9.88 -11.44 4.30
N GLU A 614 8.71 -10.82 4.12
CA GLU A 614 7.42 -11.50 4.29
C GLU A 614 7.06 -12.37 3.07
N ASP A 615 6.97 -13.69 3.28
CA ASP A 615 6.46 -14.65 2.30
C ASP A 615 5.77 -15.82 3.00
N THR A 616 4.45 -15.91 2.80
CA THR A 616 3.61 -16.93 3.47
C THR A 616 3.87 -18.33 2.94
N ARG A 617 4.24 -18.49 1.67
CA ARG A 617 4.54 -19.80 1.06
C ARG A 617 5.88 -20.32 1.55
N LEU A 618 6.90 -19.46 1.64
CA LEU A 618 8.19 -19.80 2.24
C LEU A 618 8.04 -20.21 3.71
N ALA A 619 7.27 -19.43 4.49
CA ALA A 619 6.97 -19.79 5.88
C ALA A 619 6.23 -21.13 5.98
N LEU A 620 5.29 -21.41 5.08
CA LEU A 620 4.57 -22.68 5.01
C LEU A 620 5.51 -23.85 4.66
N ILE A 621 6.40 -23.68 3.67
CA ILE A 621 7.39 -24.69 3.27
C ILE A 621 8.30 -25.02 4.46
N LEU A 622 8.83 -24.01 5.15
CA LEU A 622 9.65 -24.20 6.34
C LEU A 622 8.89 -24.89 7.47
N SER A 623 7.65 -24.48 7.73
CA SER A 623 6.78 -25.11 8.73
C SER A 623 6.57 -26.61 8.44
N LYS A 624 6.25 -26.94 7.18
CA LYS A 624 6.14 -28.33 6.72
C LYS A 624 7.48 -29.08 6.87
N ALA A 625 8.59 -28.46 6.50
CA ALA A 625 9.91 -29.07 6.61
C ALA A 625 10.28 -29.39 8.07
N PHE A 626 10.03 -28.47 9.02
CA PHE A 626 10.25 -28.72 10.45
C PHE A 626 9.36 -29.84 10.99
N LEU A 627 8.08 -29.84 10.64
CA LEU A 627 7.15 -30.90 11.04
C LEU A 627 7.61 -32.27 10.53
N LEU A 628 8.02 -32.35 9.26
CA LEU A 628 8.41 -33.59 8.60
C LEU A 628 9.80 -34.09 8.98
N ALA A 629 10.71 -33.19 9.38
CA ALA A 629 12.00 -33.58 9.94
C ALA A 629 11.85 -34.33 11.28
N ASP A 630 10.74 -34.11 12.00
CA ASP A 630 10.39 -34.81 13.25
C ASP A 630 9.09 -35.64 13.07
N ASP A 631 8.94 -36.27 11.91
CA ASP A 631 7.74 -37.05 11.55
C ASP A 631 7.30 -38.11 12.59
N ALA A 632 8.23 -38.64 13.39
CA ALA A 632 7.96 -39.56 14.49
C ALA A 632 7.22 -38.90 15.68
N GLU A 633 7.31 -37.58 15.83
CA GLU A 633 6.65 -36.81 16.89
C GLU A 633 5.26 -36.29 16.45
N ILE A 634 4.87 -36.49 15.19
CA ILE A 634 3.56 -36.06 14.69
C ILE A 634 2.45 -36.82 15.42
N THR A 635 1.55 -36.08 16.07
CA THR A 635 0.40 -36.66 16.79
C THR A 635 -0.90 -36.66 15.99
N ASP A 636 -0.96 -35.94 14.86
CA ASP A 636 -2.17 -35.84 14.04
C ASP A 636 -2.46 -37.18 13.32
N PRO A 637 -3.58 -37.87 13.65
CA PRO A 637 -3.90 -39.15 13.05
C PRO A 637 -4.13 -39.08 11.53
N SER A 638 -4.58 -37.95 11.00
CA SER A 638 -4.85 -37.76 9.57
C SER A 638 -3.55 -37.73 8.75
N ILE A 639 -2.49 -37.14 9.30
CA ILE A 639 -1.16 -37.11 8.69
C ILE A 639 -0.49 -38.47 8.84
N LEU A 640 -0.51 -39.06 10.04
CA LEU A 640 0.09 -40.37 10.30
C LEU A 640 -0.53 -41.48 9.44
N HIS A 641 -1.86 -41.44 9.23
CA HIS A 641 -2.53 -42.42 8.37
C HIS A 641 -2.00 -42.35 6.93
N GLN A 642 -1.83 -41.15 6.37
CA GLN A 642 -1.28 -40.96 5.01
C GLN A 642 0.17 -41.47 4.92
N ILE A 643 1.04 -41.12 5.89
CA ILE A 643 2.46 -41.54 5.91
C ILE A 643 2.60 -43.06 5.97
N ARG A 644 1.72 -43.74 6.73
CA ARG A 644 1.80 -45.20 6.94
C ARG A 644 1.14 -46.01 5.82
N ARG A 645 0.16 -45.45 5.11
CA ARG A 645 -0.64 -46.18 4.09
C ARG A 645 0.14 -46.49 2.82
N SER A 646 1.15 -45.69 2.46
CA SER A 646 2.01 -45.89 1.29
C SER A 646 3.13 -46.93 1.51
N THR A 647 3.13 -47.68 2.62
CA THR A 647 4.21 -48.61 3.02
C THR A 647 3.89 -50.08 2.70
N ARG A 648 2.95 -50.34 1.80
CA ARG A 648 2.56 -51.68 1.35
C ARG A 648 2.97 -51.94 -0.08
#